data_AF-A0A5N7AXY2-F1
#
_entry.id   AF-A0A5N7AXY2-F1
#
_cell.length_a   1.000
_cell.length_b   1.000
_cell.length_c   1.000
_cell.angle_alpha   90.00
_cell.angle_beta   90.00
_cell.angle_gamma   90.00
#
_symmetry.space_group_name_H-M   'P 1'
#
loop_
_entity.id
_entity.type
_entity.pdbx_description
1 polymer ?
#
loop_
_entity_poly.entity_id
_entity_poly.type
_entity_poly.pdbx_seq_one_letter_code
_entity_poly.pdbx_strand_id
1 'polypeptide(L)'
;MDAFEYNANPGRVVFGSGTLQKLPDEISRLNLKAPLVLSTPQQVGQAEKVRDILQGKIAGIFTEATMHTPTHVTEKALEYAKAQNADLVISIGGGSTIGLGKAISIRTGMPHICIPTTYAGSEMTPILGETANGLKKTRSDPKILPGTVIYDVDLTMTLPPAMSATSGVNAIAHAVEALYARNTNPVINLMAAEGTRALASALPEIVKNPGSQSARASALYGAWLCGTCLGSVGMSIHHKLCHTLGGSFNLPHAETHTAVLPHAISYNAPKIPEAMEKLAEVLPDSNGDAIQGLNVLLSKLQVKRGLKDFGMKEEDIDKAADIAVSNPYWNPREIERAPIRELIRRMTTEMVAAPVLSTPDDRILEAAEPVATQEAPRTLSDEELSITYDIDRTLREIREARYKRIALQFPDDMLSDAPRVFQLLSRGLDKRNATDSNVSQTQEEGANSTADSDGLAHSVSQLNVTDTAETSPKLYILADTSYGTCCVDEVAAEHVNADVVVHYGRSCLSPTSRLPVIYVFTHKSLPIDPVIRAFKETYPDPTTKVILAADVTYIDHIPTVHSRLLQEGYTNLFATNLVHDPSSAIPNRTVPDSVRETPDSLSEWQLFHISDPPTALLMTLASRVASVHIYPTNDPKNENVKPLAASTAIALRRRYATLTRLSTAPIFGILVNTLSVKNYLHIVEHVKQKIAEAGKKSYMFVVGKLNAAKVANFSEIDGWVVIGCWESSLVDSKDFWKPVITPFELELALKEDAERVWTGAWQSDFQGVLNQPHQESKDTEEDETTPSNGVTADEEEDMSESESAPPEFDLRTGRYVSHSRPMRNPAPRVSAPAEDAASAASGPSAARALAKRAKGDLAMIGGAFSPGAEFLRSQRTWKGLGSDFEIQYEEDAPDNTLVVEGRKGIARGYTVGDSIDRH
;
A
#
# COMPACT_ATOMS: atom_id res chain seq x y z
N MET A 1 -27.66 9.46 -22.14
CA MET A 1 -26.63 10.41 -22.60
C MET A 1 -26.93 11.74 -21.94
N ASP A 2 -25.93 12.34 -21.33
CA ASP A 2 -26.07 13.69 -20.77
C ASP A 2 -26.21 14.72 -21.89
N ALA A 3 -26.88 15.84 -21.59
CA ALA A 3 -26.97 16.95 -22.53
C ALA A 3 -25.58 17.56 -22.75
N PHE A 4 -25.21 17.80 -24.01
CA PHE A 4 -23.94 18.42 -24.36
C PHE A 4 -24.11 19.43 -25.49
N GLU A 5 -23.22 20.42 -25.53
CA GLU A 5 -23.07 21.36 -26.63
C GLU A 5 -21.76 21.07 -27.36
N TYR A 6 -21.82 21.01 -28.68
CA TYR A 6 -20.65 20.86 -29.53
C TYR A 6 -20.57 22.01 -30.52
N ASN A 7 -19.56 22.85 -30.36
CA ASN A 7 -19.26 23.93 -31.29
C ASN A 7 -18.01 23.54 -32.08
N ALA A 8 -18.19 23.22 -33.36
CA ALA A 8 -17.07 22.96 -34.25
C ALA A 8 -16.33 24.27 -34.53
N ASN A 9 -15.05 24.31 -34.17
CA ASN A 9 -14.17 25.44 -34.47
C ASN A 9 -13.97 25.55 -36.00
N PRO A 10 -14.17 26.73 -36.62
CA PRO A 10 -14.00 26.89 -38.05
C PRO A 10 -12.50 26.86 -38.40
N GLY A 11 -12.02 25.76 -38.97
CA GLY A 11 -10.61 25.60 -39.35
C GLY A 11 -10.44 24.69 -40.55
N ARG A 12 -9.44 24.99 -41.39
CA ARG A 12 -9.02 24.14 -42.51
C ARG A 12 -7.71 23.46 -42.18
N VAL A 13 -7.68 22.13 -42.28
CA VAL A 13 -6.48 21.32 -42.01
C VAL A 13 -5.96 20.69 -43.29
N VAL A 14 -4.68 20.89 -43.59
CA VAL A 14 -3.94 20.20 -44.64
C VAL A 14 -2.87 19.36 -43.96
N PHE A 15 -2.96 18.03 -44.07
CA PHE A 15 -2.10 17.10 -43.34
C PHE A 15 -1.39 16.14 -44.29
N GLY A 16 -0.09 15.89 -44.07
CA GLY A 16 0.67 14.87 -44.79
C GLY A 16 2.18 15.14 -44.80
N SER A 17 2.93 14.35 -45.56
CA SER A 17 4.34 14.63 -45.88
C SER A 17 4.41 15.48 -47.15
N GLY A 18 5.32 16.46 -47.18
CA GLY A 18 5.49 17.40 -48.30
C GLY A 18 4.33 18.36 -48.52
N THR A 19 3.38 18.45 -47.59
CA THR A 19 2.20 19.33 -47.71
C THR A 19 2.52 20.82 -47.67
N LEU A 20 3.72 21.20 -47.25
CA LEU A 20 4.21 22.57 -47.36
C LEU A 20 4.17 23.08 -48.81
N GLN A 21 4.27 22.19 -49.80
CA GLN A 21 4.15 22.53 -51.23
C GLN A 21 2.75 23.03 -51.62
N LYS A 22 1.72 22.80 -50.80
CA LYS A 22 0.35 23.31 -51.01
C LYS A 22 0.15 24.74 -50.50
N LEU A 23 1.17 25.34 -49.87
CA LEU A 23 1.08 26.69 -49.35
C LEU A 23 0.69 27.75 -50.41
N PRO A 24 1.24 27.75 -51.65
CA PRO A 24 0.79 28.68 -52.69
C PRO A 24 -0.71 28.57 -53.02
N ASP A 25 -1.26 27.35 -52.99
CA ASP A 25 -2.69 27.11 -53.25
C ASP A 25 -3.55 27.69 -52.12
N GLU A 26 -3.11 27.55 -50.86
CA GLU A 26 -3.82 28.12 -49.71
C GLU A 26 -3.81 29.65 -49.69
N ILE A 27 -2.70 30.28 -50.10
CA ILE A 27 -2.63 31.74 -50.26
C ILE A 27 -3.56 32.20 -51.40
N SER A 28 -3.53 31.49 -52.53
CA SER A 28 -4.39 31.78 -53.68
C SER A 28 -5.88 31.64 -53.32
N ARG A 29 -6.24 30.63 -52.53
CA ARG A 29 -7.60 30.42 -52.01
C ARG A 29 -8.12 31.61 -51.18
N LEU A 30 -7.23 32.30 -50.47
CA LEU A 30 -7.57 33.49 -49.69
C LEU A 30 -7.56 34.78 -50.53
N ASN A 31 -7.15 34.73 -51.80
CA ASN A 31 -6.96 35.88 -52.69
C ASN A 31 -5.97 36.93 -52.15
N LEU A 32 -4.92 36.47 -51.45
CA LEU A 32 -3.87 37.33 -50.85
C LEU A 32 -2.54 37.19 -51.61
N LYS A 33 -1.62 38.14 -51.43
CA LYS A 33 -0.40 38.24 -52.23
C LYS A 33 0.87 38.62 -51.46
N ALA A 34 0.75 39.13 -50.24
CA ALA A 34 1.86 39.71 -49.49
C ALA A 34 1.97 39.09 -48.07
N PRO A 35 2.34 37.79 -47.97
CA PRO A 35 2.49 37.13 -46.68
C PRO A 35 3.71 37.60 -45.90
N LEU A 36 3.52 37.85 -44.60
CA LEU A 36 4.59 37.98 -43.61
C LEU A 36 4.88 36.61 -42.98
N VAL A 37 6.12 36.13 -43.14
CA VAL A 37 6.57 34.86 -42.56
C VAL A 37 7.18 35.11 -41.18
N LEU A 38 6.74 34.35 -40.18
CA LEU A 38 7.22 34.44 -38.80
C LEU A 38 7.98 33.17 -38.42
N SER A 39 9.10 33.34 -37.73
CA SER A 39 9.84 32.24 -37.09
C SER A 39 10.54 32.69 -35.82
N THR A 40 11.06 31.75 -35.04
CA THR A 40 12.08 32.04 -34.03
C THR A 40 13.46 32.16 -34.69
N PRO A 41 14.49 32.68 -33.98
CA PRO A 41 15.85 32.76 -34.52
C PRO A 41 16.45 31.39 -34.87
N GLN A 42 16.00 30.33 -34.21
CA GLN A 42 16.48 28.95 -34.46
C GLN A 42 15.86 28.33 -35.72
N GLN A 43 14.77 28.90 -36.24
CA GLN A 43 14.01 28.35 -37.36
C GLN A 43 14.07 29.22 -38.64
N VAL A 44 15.05 30.14 -38.72
CA VAL A 44 15.27 31.00 -39.89
C VAL A 44 15.37 30.17 -41.18
N GLY A 45 16.12 29.05 -41.16
CA GLY A 45 16.25 28.18 -42.34
C GLY A 45 14.93 27.57 -42.81
N GLN A 46 13.94 27.39 -41.93
CA GLN A 46 12.60 26.93 -42.32
C GLN A 46 11.76 28.08 -42.90
N ALA A 47 11.88 29.30 -42.35
CA ALA A 47 11.27 30.48 -42.95
C ALA A 47 11.80 30.77 -44.36
N GLU A 48 13.10 30.54 -44.60
CA GLU A 48 13.67 30.68 -45.93
C GLU A 48 13.16 29.63 -46.93
N LYS A 49 12.94 28.39 -46.48
CA LYS A 49 12.25 27.38 -47.33
C LYS A 49 10.85 27.83 -47.73
N VAL A 50 10.12 28.51 -46.85
CA VAL A 50 8.81 29.09 -47.17
C VAL A 50 8.95 30.18 -48.24
N ARG A 51 9.95 31.06 -48.12
CA ARG A 51 10.26 32.06 -49.17
C ARG A 51 10.53 31.39 -50.51
N ASP A 52 11.31 30.32 -50.53
CA ASP A 52 11.69 29.62 -51.76
C ASP A 52 10.47 28.96 -52.44
N ILE A 53 9.58 28.32 -51.66
CA ILE A 53 8.32 27.74 -52.15
C ILE A 53 7.39 28.81 -52.73
N LEU A 54 7.37 29.99 -52.11
CA LEU A 54 6.61 31.14 -52.59
C LEU A 54 7.32 31.92 -53.70
N GLN A 55 8.47 31.44 -54.19
CA GLN A 55 9.26 32.08 -55.25
C GLN A 55 9.58 33.56 -54.95
N GLY A 56 9.84 33.86 -53.67
CA GLY A 56 10.13 35.23 -53.20
C GLY A 56 8.91 36.16 -53.12
N LYS A 57 7.68 35.68 -53.39
CA LYS A 57 6.44 36.48 -53.28
C LYS A 57 5.98 36.58 -51.82
N ILE A 58 6.77 37.28 -51.00
CA ILE A 58 6.49 37.53 -49.58
C ILE A 58 6.63 39.03 -49.28
N ALA A 59 5.91 39.51 -48.26
CA ALA A 59 6.07 40.87 -47.74
C ALA A 59 7.37 40.99 -46.93
N GLY A 60 7.75 39.96 -46.20
CA GLY A 60 8.98 39.93 -45.41
C GLY A 60 9.09 38.71 -44.51
N ILE A 61 10.19 38.61 -43.78
CA ILE A 61 10.43 37.57 -42.78
C ILE A 61 10.78 38.24 -41.45
N PHE A 62 10.03 37.91 -40.40
CA PHE A 62 10.28 38.36 -39.04
C PHE A 62 10.70 37.18 -38.17
N THR A 63 11.93 37.20 -37.68
CA THR A 63 12.58 36.03 -37.05
C THR A 63 12.79 36.18 -35.54
N GLU A 64 12.24 37.25 -34.92
CA GLU A 64 12.43 37.55 -33.49
C GLU A 64 11.33 36.96 -32.59
N ALA A 65 10.59 35.94 -33.04
CA ALA A 65 9.58 35.32 -32.20
C ALA A 65 10.20 34.74 -30.92
N THR A 66 9.65 35.15 -29.77
CA THR A 66 10.21 34.89 -28.44
C THR A 66 9.22 34.13 -27.56
N MET A 67 9.74 33.33 -26.62
CA MET A 67 8.92 32.57 -25.67
C MET A 67 7.97 33.49 -24.88
N HIS A 68 6.75 33.02 -24.65
CA HIS A 68 5.66 33.74 -23.97
C HIS A 68 5.14 35.00 -24.66
N THR A 69 5.49 35.23 -25.93
CA THR A 69 4.97 36.31 -26.77
C THR A 69 4.95 37.67 -26.04
N PRO A 70 6.14 38.25 -25.77
CA PRO A 70 6.22 39.55 -25.11
C PRO A 70 5.54 40.64 -25.95
N THR A 71 4.85 41.57 -25.30
CA THR A 71 4.12 42.65 -26.02
C THR A 71 5.06 43.53 -26.84
N HIS A 72 6.26 43.83 -26.34
CA HIS A 72 7.25 44.63 -27.08
C HIS A 72 7.74 43.94 -28.38
N VAL A 73 7.81 42.60 -28.42
CA VAL A 73 8.13 41.85 -29.65
C VAL A 73 6.95 41.90 -30.62
N THR A 74 5.72 41.82 -30.08
CA THR A 74 4.50 41.92 -30.87
C THR A 74 4.38 43.30 -31.52
N GLU A 75 4.67 44.37 -30.79
CA GLU A 75 4.68 45.75 -31.30
C GLU A 75 5.68 45.93 -32.44
N LYS A 76 6.93 45.46 -32.27
CA LYS A 76 7.92 45.44 -33.35
C LYS A 76 7.45 44.68 -34.58
N ALA A 77 6.84 43.51 -34.38
CA ALA A 77 6.33 42.70 -35.48
C ALA A 77 5.16 43.38 -36.21
N LEU A 78 4.29 44.10 -35.49
CA LEU A 78 3.21 44.90 -36.07
C LEU A 78 3.73 46.08 -36.89
N GLU A 79 4.71 46.81 -36.36
CA GLU A 79 5.38 47.89 -37.09
C GLU A 79 6.03 47.38 -38.37
N TYR A 80 6.73 46.25 -38.28
CA TYR A 80 7.33 45.58 -39.42
C TYR A 80 6.27 45.12 -40.44
N ALA A 81 5.20 44.45 -39.99
CA ALA A 81 4.09 44.01 -40.85
C ALA A 81 3.46 45.18 -41.62
N LYS A 82 3.26 46.31 -40.93
CA LYS A 82 2.72 47.54 -41.52
C LYS A 82 3.68 48.17 -42.52
N ALA A 83 4.97 48.25 -42.19
CA ALA A 83 5.99 48.78 -43.08
C ALA A 83 6.13 47.97 -44.38
N GLN A 84 5.95 46.65 -44.31
CA GLN A 84 6.00 45.75 -45.46
C GLN A 84 4.65 45.61 -46.20
N ASN A 85 3.59 46.29 -45.76
CA ASN A 85 2.22 46.15 -46.29
C ASN A 85 1.75 44.68 -46.38
N ALA A 86 2.02 43.90 -45.33
CA ALA A 86 1.60 42.50 -45.29
C ALA A 86 0.06 42.39 -45.29
N ASP A 87 -0.48 41.36 -45.94
CA ASP A 87 -1.92 41.07 -46.01
C ASP A 87 -2.30 39.72 -45.38
N LEU A 88 -1.30 38.91 -45.04
CA LEU A 88 -1.40 37.55 -44.52
C LEU A 88 -0.27 37.29 -43.53
N VAL A 89 -0.54 36.53 -42.47
CA VAL A 89 0.50 36.06 -41.53
C VAL A 89 0.70 34.56 -41.68
N ILE A 90 1.96 34.13 -41.83
CA ILE A 90 2.35 32.72 -41.87
C ILE A 90 3.29 32.43 -40.71
N SER A 91 2.85 31.61 -39.76
CA SER A 91 3.70 31.15 -38.65
C SER A 91 4.31 29.79 -38.96
N ILE A 92 5.63 29.71 -39.08
CA ILE A 92 6.36 28.43 -39.18
C ILE A 92 7.19 28.19 -37.92
N GLY A 93 6.77 27.23 -37.11
CA GLY A 93 7.46 26.89 -35.86
C GLY A 93 6.58 26.31 -34.78
N GLY A 94 7.07 26.38 -33.54
CA GLY A 94 6.32 25.94 -32.36
C GLY A 94 5.32 26.98 -31.82
N GLY A 95 4.83 26.73 -30.60
CA GLY A 95 3.81 27.56 -29.95
C GLY A 95 4.16 29.06 -29.81
N SER A 96 5.44 29.41 -29.65
CA SER A 96 5.88 30.81 -29.56
C SER A 96 5.66 31.58 -30.87
N THR A 97 5.99 30.96 -32.01
CA THR A 97 5.79 31.56 -33.35
C THR A 97 4.31 31.67 -33.70
N ILE A 98 3.54 30.63 -33.36
CA ILE A 98 2.08 30.63 -33.54
C ILE A 98 1.43 31.69 -32.64
N GLY A 99 1.89 31.85 -31.41
CA GLY A 99 1.44 32.88 -30.47
C GLY A 99 1.67 34.29 -31.00
N LEU A 100 2.85 34.57 -31.58
CA LEU A 100 3.11 35.85 -32.24
C LEU A 100 2.17 36.08 -33.44
N GLY A 101 1.96 35.06 -34.27
CA GLY A 101 1.05 35.16 -35.42
C GLY A 101 -0.39 35.46 -35.00
N LYS A 102 -0.87 34.78 -33.95
CA LYS A 102 -2.17 35.06 -33.31
C LYS A 102 -2.26 36.49 -32.81
N ALA A 103 -1.20 36.98 -32.16
CA ALA A 103 -1.14 38.33 -31.60
C ALA A 103 -1.20 39.42 -32.68
N ILE A 104 -0.63 39.16 -33.86
CA ILE A 104 -0.72 40.04 -35.04
C ILE A 104 -2.12 39.93 -35.64
N SER A 105 -2.57 38.71 -35.96
CA SER A 105 -3.87 38.41 -36.57
C SER A 105 -5.04 39.08 -35.85
N ILE A 106 -5.11 38.96 -34.52
CA ILE A 106 -6.21 39.53 -33.73
C ILE A 106 -6.20 41.07 -33.70
N ARG A 107 -5.04 41.72 -33.93
CA ARG A 107 -4.88 43.18 -33.91
C ARG A 107 -5.06 43.81 -35.28
N THR A 108 -4.68 43.10 -36.34
CA THR A 108 -4.74 43.60 -37.72
C THR A 108 -5.96 43.11 -38.48
N GLY A 109 -6.57 42.00 -38.07
CA GLY A 109 -7.60 41.29 -38.83
C GLY A 109 -7.06 40.50 -40.03
N MET A 110 -5.74 40.40 -40.19
CA MET A 110 -5.12 39.60 -41.25
C MET A 110 -5.41 38.11 -41.02
N PRO A 111 -5.70 37.33 -42.08
CA PRO A 111 -5.77 35.89 -41.97
C PRO A 111 -4.46 35.29 -41.46
N HIS A 112 -4.55 34.14 -40.82
CA HIS A 112 -3.40 33.45 -40.22
C HIS A 112 -3.34 32.01 -40.73
N ILE A 113 -2.20 31.66 -41.35
CA ILE A 113 -1.83 30.28 -41.71
C ILE A 113 -0.76 29.79 -40.74
N CYS A 114 -0.97 28.64 -40.11
CA CYS A 114 0.01 28.00 -39.24
C CYS A 114 0.66 26.78 -39.89
N ILE A 115 1.97 26.64 -39.68
CA ILE A 115 2.78 25.50 -40.09
C ILE A 115 3.51 25.01 -38.82
N PRO A 116 2.83 24.21 -37.98
CA PRO A 116 3.37 23.74 -36.71
C PRO A 116 4.54 22.77 -36.92
N THR A 117 5.60 22.94 -36.13
CA THR A 117 6.79 22.06 -36.15
C THR A 117 7.03 21.35 -34.81
N THR A 118 6.10 21.50 -33.86
CA THR A 118 6.11 20.87 -32.54
C THR A 118 4.71 20.34 -32.21
N TYR A 119 4.57 19.66 -31.08
CA TYR A 119 3.30 19.04 -30.68
C TYR A 119 2.52 19.92 -29.68
N ALA A 120 2.67 21.24 -29.74
CA ALA A 120 2.08 22.13 -28.72
C ALA A 120 0.56 22.35 -28.88
N GLY A 121 -0.01 22.11 -30.06
CA GLY A 121 -1.45 22.23 -30.29
C GLY A 121 -2.01 23.65 -30.33
N SER A 122 -1.17 24.69 -30.15
CA SER A 122 -1.62 26.09 -30.12
C SER A 122 -2.38 26.48 -31.40
N GLU A 123 -1.98 25.94 -32.55
CA GLU A 123 -2.61 26.15 -33.85
C GLU A 123 -4.09 25.77 -33.92
N MET A 124 -4.60 24.95 -32.99
CA MET A 124 -6.00 24.55 -32.92
C MET A 124 -6.79 25.22 -31.80
N THR A 125 -6.23 26.27 -31.19
CA THR A 125 -6.84 26.92 -30.02
C THR A 125 -7.20 28.38 -30.29
N PRO A 126 -8.35 28.86 -29.78
CA PRO A 126 -8.70 30.28 -29.78
C PRO A 126 -8.04 31.02 -28.60
N ILE A 127 -6.91 30.52 -28.09
CA ILE A 127 -6.23 31.01 -26.88
C ILE A 127 -4.94 31.74 -27.27
N LEU A 128 -4.73 32.92 -26.68
CA LEU A 128 -3.50 33.70 -26.81
C LEU A 128 -3.02 34.14 -25.42
N GLY A 129 -1.78 33.80 -25.09
CA GLY A 129 -1.08 34.28 -23.90
C GLY A 129 0.01 35.27 -24.29
N GLU A 130 0.02 36.44 -23.67
CA GLU A 130 0.99 37.52 -23.92
C GLU A 130 1.59 38.00 -22.61
N THR A 131 2.89 38.27 -22.59
CA THR A 131 3.59 38.79 -21.41
C THR A 131 3.80 40.29 -21.52
N ALA A 132 3.26 41.03 -20.55
CA ALA A 132 3.47 42.47 -20.38
C ALA A 132 3.97 42.75 -18.96
N ASN A 133 5.04 43.53 -18.80
CA ASN A 133 5.63 43.86 -17.50
C ASN A 133 5.92 42.63 -16.61
N GLY A 134 6.39 41.53 -17.23
CA GLY A 134 6.67 40.27 -16.52
C GLY A 134 5.43 39.44 -16.16
N LEU A 135 4.22 39.91 -16.46
CA LEU A 135 2.97 39.21 -16.18
C LEU A 135 2.35 38.67 -17.46
N LYS A 136 2.12 37.35 -17.51
CA LYS A 136 1.46 36.68 -18.62
C LYS A 136 -0.06 36.80 -18.49
N LYS A 137 -0.70 37.50 -19.43
CA LYS A 137 -2.17 37.58 -19.55
C LYS A 137 -2.64 36.65 -20.65
N THR A 138 -3.68 35.87 -20.38
CA THR A 138 -4.27 34.96 -21.35
C THR A 138 -5.67 35.44 -21.72
N ARG A 139 -6.00 35.43 -23.00
CA ARG A 139 -7.33 35.73 -23.54
C ARG A 139 -7.79 34.62 -24.48
N SER A 140 -9.10 34.44 -24.57
CA SER A 140 -9.71 33.54 -25.53
C SER A 140 -10.76 34.29 -26.35
N ASP A 141 -10.68 34.14 -27.67
CA ASP A 141 -11.58 34.77 -28.63
C ASP A 141 -11.58 33.90 -29.90
N PRO A 142 -12.74 33.53 -30.47
CA PRO A 142 -12.80 32.75 -31.71
C PRO A 142 -11.99 33.35 -32.87
N LYS A 143 -11.82 34.68 -32.92
CA LYS A 143 -11.00 35.37 -33.94
C LYS A 143 -9.49 35.12 -33.81
N ILE A 144 -9.04 34.54 -32.69
CA ILE A 144 -7.64 34.15 -32.49
C ILE A 144 -7.33 32.83 -33.21
N LEU A 145 -8.34 32.01 -33.48
CA LEU A 145 -8.13 30.71 -34.12
C LEU A 145 -7.55 30.89 -35.54
N PRO A 146 -6.44 30.23 -35.89
CA PRO A 146 -5.90 30.25 -37.25
C PRO A 146 -6.91 29.71 -38.28
N GLY A 147 -6.95 30.35 -39.46
CA GLY A 147 -7.91 29.97 -40.51
C GLY A 147 -7.51 28.71 -41.29
N THR A 148 -6.21 28.50 -41.50
CA THR A 148 -5.65 27.29 -42.12
C THR A 148 -4.45 26.79 -41.30
N VAL A 149 -4.36 25.48 -41.12
CA VAL A 149 -3.19 24.80 -40.53
C VAL A 149 -2.65 23.77 -41.52
N ILE A 150 -1.35 23.83 -41.78
CA ILE A 150 -0.62 22.89 -42.64
C ILE A 150 0.32 22.05 -41.77
N TYR A 151 -0.08 20.82 -41.48
CA TYR A 151 0.74 19.83 -40.81
C TYR A 151 1.61 19.09 -41.83
N ASP A 152 2.86 19.53 -41.98
CA ASP A 152 3.87 18.82 -42.76
C ASP A 152 4.76 17.97 -41.87
N VAL A 153 4.66 16.64 -42.02
CA VAL A 153 5.42 15.66 -41.24
C VAL A 153 6.93 15.87 -41.40
N ASP A 154 7.40 16.29 -42.57
CA ASP A 154 8.84 16.39 -42.86
C ASP A 154 9.51 17.49 -42.02
N LEU A 155 8.74 18.51 -41.59
CA LEU A 155 9.23 19.59 -40.73
C LEU A 155 9.43 19.16 -39.28
N THR A 156 8.84 18.02 -38.87
CA THR A 156 9.00 17.46 -37.51
C THR A 156 10.22 16.54 -37.39
N MET A 157 10.79 16.10 -38.52
CA MET A 157 11.95 15.19 -38.55
C MET A 157 13.18 15.77 -37.86
N THR A 158 13.31 17.10 -37.84
CA THR A 158 14.42 17.81 -37.19
C THR A 158 14.18 18.12 -35.71
N LEU A 159 13.00 17.81 -35.16
CA LEU A 159 12.68 18.07 -33.76
C LEU A 159 13.46 17.09 -32.86
N PRO A 160 14.25 17.55 -31.88
CA PRO A 160 15.02 16.67 -31.01
C PRO A 160 14.15 15.63 -30.29
N PRO A 161 14.63 14.39 -30.07
CA PRO A 161 13.83 13.34 -29.42
C PRO A 161 13.34 13.71 -28.02
N ALA A 162 14.20 14.33 -27.20
CA ALA A 162 13.84 14.78 -25.85
C ALA A 162 12.70 15.80 -25.87
N MET A 163 12.76 16.78 -26.79
CA MET A 163 11.70 17.78 -26.97
C MET A 163 10.43 17.17 -27.59
N SER A 164 10.59 16.15 -28.44
CA SER A 164 9.47 15.40 -29.01
C SER A 164 8.71 14.67 -27.90
N ALA A 165 9.42 14.05 -26.95
CA ALA A 165 8.83 13.40 -25.79
C ALA A 165 8.06 14.38 -24.89
N THR A 166 8.70 15.46 -24.41
CA THR A 166 8.06 16.40 -23.49
C THR A 166 6.93 17.19 -24.16
N SER A 167 7.11 17.62 -25.41
CA SER A 167 6.05 18.28 -26.17
C SER A 167 4.88 17.33 -26.46
N GLY A 168 5.14 16.04 -26.67
CA GLY A 168 4.11 15.03 -26.91
C GLY A 168 3.31 14.72 -25.63
N VAL A 169 3.96 14.66 -24.47
CA VAL A 169 3.27 14.50 -23.18
C VAL A 169 2.41 15.74 -22.86
N ASN A 170 2.88 16.94 -23.19
CA ASN A 170 2.05 18.15 -23.12
C ASN A 170 0.77 18.02 -23.98
N ALA A 171 0.89 17.49 -25.21
CA ALA A 171 -0.28 17.21 -26.04
C ALA A 171 -1.22 16.19 -25.37
N ILE A 172 -0.70 15.07 -24.85
CA ILE A 172 -1.50 14.08 -24.10
C ILE A 172 -2.24 14.77 -22.94
N ALA A 173 -1.61 15.70 -22.23
CA ALA A 173 -2.24 16.41 -21.13
C ALA A 173 -3.50 17.20 -21.56
N HIS A 174 -3.50 17.76 -22.78
CA HIS A 174 -4.68 18.42 -23.35
C HIS A 174 -5.85 17.44 -23.52
N ALA A 175 -5.58 16.27 -24.09
CA ALA A 175 -6.58 15.23 -24.28
C ALA A 175 -7.09 14.65 -22.94
N VAL A 176 -6.19 14.42 -21.99
CA VAL A 176 -6.54 13.89 -20.67
C VAL A 176 -7.49 14.81 -19.92
N GLU A 177 -7.20 16.11 -19.83
CA GLU A 177 -8.11 17.05 -19.17
C GLU A 177 -9.44 17.18 -19.90
N ALA A 178 -9.45 17.00 -21.23
CA ALA A 178 -10.66 17.07 -22.01
C ALA A 178 -11.65 15.94 -21.70
N LEU A 179 -11.18 14.77 -21.27
CA LEU A 179 -12.04 13.64 -20.89
C LEU A 179 -12.90 13.91 -19.66
N TYR A 180 -12.47 14.84 -18.79
CA TYR A 180 -13.20 15.21 -17.57
C TYR A 180 -13.53 16.70 -17.49
N ALA A 181 -13.38 17.44 -18.59
CA ALA A 181 -13.73 18.85 -18.63
C ALA A 181 -15.22 19.06 -18.36
N ARG A 182 -15.58 20.20 -17.74
CA ARG A 182 -16.99 20.53 -17.41
C ARG A 182 -17.92 20.50 -18.61
N ASN A 183 -17.41 20.92 -19.76
CA ASN A 183 -18.11 20.96 -21.04
C ASN A 183 -17.60 19.87 -22.00
N THR A 184 -17.12 18.75 -21.46
CA THR A 184 -16.78 17.58 -22.27
C THR A 184 -17.98 17.06 -23.04
N ASN A 185 -17.73 16.39 -24.16
CA ASN A 185 -18.77 15.85 -25.03
C ASN A 185 -18.26 14.62 -25.79
N PRO A 186 -19.16 13.79 -26.36
CA PRO A 186 -18.77 12.55 -27.03
C PRO A 186 -17.78 12.72 -28.18
N VAL A 187 -17.86 13.82 -28.93
CA VAL A 187 -16.96 14.10 -30.06
C VAL A 187 -15.54 14.38 -29.56
N ILE A 188 -15.41 15.24 -28.55
CA ILE A 188 -14.11 15.56 -27.94
C ILE A 188 -13.53 14.35 -27.22
N ASN A 189 -14.35 13.53 -26.56
CA ASN A 189 -13.90 12.30 -25.93
C ASN A 189 -13.29 11.31 -26.93
N LEU A 190 -13.90 11.16 -28.11
CA LEU A 190 -13.35 10.32 -29.18
C LEU A 190 -11.99 10.85 -29.65
N MET A 191 -11.88 12.17 -29.88
CA MET A 191 -10.62 12.81 -30.30
C MET A 191 -9.55 12.72 -29.22
N ALA A 192 -9.91 12.85 -27.94
CA ALA A 192 -8.99 12.76 -26.81
C ALA A 192 -8.43 11.35 -26.66
N ALA A 193 -9.27 10.32 -26.77
CA ALA A 193 -8.84 8.93 -26.71
C ALA A 193 -7.90 8.58 -27.88
N GLU A 194 -8.28 8.95 -29.11
CA GLU A 194 -7.48 8.67 -30.31
C GLU A 194 -6.17 9.47 -30.33
N GLY A 195 -6.21 10.74 -29.95
CA GLY A 195 -5.01 11.58 -29.85
C GLY A 195 -4.01 11.03 -28.82
N THR A 196 -4.51 10.58 -27.67
CA THR A 196 -3.71 9.92 -26.64
C THR A 196 -3.11 8.61 -27.16
N ARG A 197 -3.91 7.76 -27.83
CA ARG A 197 -3.47 6.47 -28.39
C ARG A 197 -2.35 6.67 -29.43
N ALA A 198 -2.53 7.62 -30.35
CA ALA A 198 -1.56 7.92 -31.40
C ALA A 198 -0.23 8.44 -30.83
N LEU A 199 -0.26 9.30 -29.82
CA LEU A 199 0.96 9.79 -29.16
C LEU A 199 1.63 8.71 -28.30
N ALA A 200 0.84 7.94 -27.54
CA ALA A 200 1.38 6.90 -26.66
C ALA A 200 2.10 5.78 -27.43
N SER A 201 1.68 5.48 -28.67
CA SER A 201 2.37 4.54 -29.55
C SER A 201 3.56 5.18 -30.28
N ALA A 202 3.42 6.41 -30.78
CA ALA A 202 4.43 7.06 -31.61
C ALA A 202 5.65 7.57 -30.83
N LEU A 203 5.45 8.14 -29.64
CA LEU A 203 6.53 8.81 -28.90
C LEU A 203 7.66 7.85 -28.48
N PRO A 204 7.39 6.63 -27.94
CA PRO A 204 8.45 5.66 -27.67
C PRO A 204 9.25 5.28 -28.92
N GLU A 205 8.58 5.18 -30.08
CA GLU A 205 9.27 4.90 -31.34
C GLU A 205 10.14 6.07 -31.80
N ILE A 206 9.69 7.32 -31.66
CA ILE A 206 10.49 8.51 -31.97
C ILE A 206 11.74 8.61 -31.08
N VAL A 207 11.61 8.26 -29.79
CA VAL A 207 12.77 8.25 -28.87
C VAL A 207 13.81 7.20 -29.30
N LYS A 208 13.35 6.02 -29.74
CA LYS A 208 14.24 4.93 -30.20
C LYS A 208 14.79 5.16 -31.62
N ASN A 209 13.96 5.66 -32.53
CA ASN A 209 14.26 5.90 -33.93
C ASN A 209 13.69 7.27 -34.38
N PRO A 210 14.44 8.37 -34.17
CA PRO A 210 13.98 9.72 -34.48
C PRO A 210 13.66 9.97 -35.96
N GLY A 211 14.20 9.12 -36.85
CA GLY A 211 13.99 9.15 -38.29
C GLY A 211 12.78 8.35 -38.79
N SER A 212 11.96 7.78 -37.89
CA SER A 212 10.73 7.07 -38.28
C SER A 212 9.66 8.06 -38.77
N GLN A 213 9.46 8.14 -40.08
CA GLN A 213 8.47 9.03 -40.69
C GLN A 213 7.03 8.65 -40.30
N SER A 214 6.74 7.35 -40.17
CA SER A 214 5.43 6.85 -39.74
C SER A 214 5.12 7.25 -38.29
N ALA A 215 6.11 7.15 -37.39
CA ALA A 215 5.94 7.59 -36.01
C ALA A 215 5.77 9.11 -35.92
N ARG A 216 6.52 9.89 -36.70
CA ARG A 216 6.36 11.36 -36.80
C ARG A 216 4.98 11.76 -37.32
N ALA A 217 4.48 11.08 -38.35
CA ALA A 217 3.13 11.29 -38.87
C ALA A 217 2.08 11.00 -37.79
N SER A 218 2.20 9.87 -37.09
CA SER A 218 1.27 9.48 -36.03
C SER A 218 1.31 10.45 -34.84
N ALA A 219 2.50 10.92 -34.44
CA ALA A 219 2.65 11.91 -33.38
C ALA A 219 2.07 13.27 -33.76
N LEU A 220 2.28 13.74 -34.98
CA LEU A 220 1.72 15.01 -35.46
C LEU A 220 0.19 14.95 -35.58
N TYR A 221 -0.34 13.81 -36.03
CA TYR A 221 -1.78 13.54 -36.03
C TYR A 221 -2.36 13.55 -34.61
N GLY A 222 -1.73 12.84 -33.67
CA GLY A 222 -2.17 12.84 -32.27
C GLY A 222 -2.09 14.24 -31.63
N ALA A 223 -1.05 15.01 -31.93
CA ALA A 223 -0.91 16.39 -31.48
C ALA A 223 -2.03 17.31 -32.01
N TRP A 224 -2.44 17.14 -33.27
CA TRP A 224 -3.58 17.84 -33.85
C TRP A 224 -4.88 17.57 -33.09
N LEU A 225 -5.19 16.28 -32.83
CA LEU A 225 -6.38 15.90 -32.09
C LEU A 225 -6.36 16.46 -30.66
N CYS A 226 -5.22 16.34 -29.98
CA CYS A 226 -5.02 16.87 -28.64
C CYS A 226 -5.15 18.41 -28.58
N GLY A 227 -4.60 19.12 -29.56
CA GLY A 227 -4.76 20.57 -29.69
C GLY A 227 -6.22 20.97 -29.94
N THR A 228 -6.95 20.18 -30.71
CA THR A 228 -8.40 20.40 -30.93
C THR A 228 -9.18 20.22 -29.63
N CYS A 229 -8.81 19.25 -28.78
CA CYS A 229 -9.38 19.08 -27.45
C CYS A 229 -9.14 20.33 -26.59
N LEU A 230 -7.90 20.83 -26.53
CA LEU A 230 -7.56 22.07 -25.82
C LEU A 230 -8.37 23.28 -26.30
N GLY A 231 -8.64 23.38 -27.60
CA GLY A 231 -9.38 24.47 -28.20
C GLY A 231 -10.90 24.40 -28.03
N SER A 232 -11.44 23.27 -27.57
CA SER A 232 -12.88 23.01 -27.53
C SER A 232 -13.46 22.96 -26.12
N VAL A 233 -12.67 22.57 -25.12
CA VAL A 233 -13.14 22.40 -23.74
C VAL A 233 -12.30 23.17 -22.73
N GLY A 234 -12.89 23.44 -21.56
CA GLY A 234 -12.20 24.10 -20.47
C GLY A 234 -11.15 23.19 -19.83
N MET A 235 -9.93 23.69 -19.65
CA MET A 235 -8.87 23.01 -18.91
C MET A 235 -9.07 23.16 -17.39
N SER A 236 -8.37 22.34 -16.61
CA SER A 236 -8.57 22.22 -15.18
C SER A 236 -7.25 22.25 -14.40
N ILE A 237 -7.15 21.49 -13.29
CA ILE A 237 -6.03 21.52 -12.35
C ILE A 237 -4.66 21.36 -13.01
N HIS A 238 -4.51 20.51 -14.03
CA HIS A 238 -3.21 20.25 -14.64
C HIS A 238 -2.65 21.50 -15.32
N HIS A 239 -3.39 22.11 -16.25
CA HIS A 239 -2.92 23.30 -16.95
C HIS A 239 -2.77 24.50 -16.02
N LYS A 240 -3.65 24.63 -15.03
CA LYS A 240 -3.58 25.72 -14.06
C LYS A 240 -2.31 25.62 -13.20
N LEU A 241 -1.97 24.43 -12.72
CA LEU A 241 -0.71 24.21 -12.01
C LEU A 241 0.50 24.45 -12.91
N CYS A 242 0.50 23.97 -14.15
CA CYS A 242 1.61 24.21 -15.07
C CYS A 242 1.82 25.70 -15.37
N HIS A 243 0.73 26.48 -15.48
CA HIS A 243 0.80 27.93 -15.65
C HIS A 243 1.33 28.64 -14.40
N THR A 244 0.86 28.25 -13.21
CA THR A 244 1.36 28.78 -11.94
C THR A 244 2.85 28.48 -11.78
N LEU A 245 3.25 27.23 -11.99
CA LEU A 245 4.63 26.78 -11.82
C LEU A 245 5.58 27.40 -12.85
N GLY A 246 5.20 27.36 -14.13
CA GLY A 246 5.98 27.96 -15.21
C GLY A 246 6.08 29.48 -15.09
N GLY A 247 4.99 30.16 -14.72
CA GLY A 247 4.96 31.63 -14.63
C GLY A 247 5.67 32.19 -13.39
N SER A 248 5.48 31.57 -12.23
CA SER A 248 6.01 32.08 -10.95
C SER A 248 7.43 31.61 -10.64
N PHE A 249 7.86 30.48 -11.18
CA PHE A 249 9.17 29.87 -10.89
C PHE A 249 10.03 29.67 -12.15
N ASN A 250 9.61 30.20 -13.30
CA ASN A 250 10.34 30.17 -14.56
C ASN A 250 10.74 28.75 -15.01
N LEU A 251 9.87 27.77 -14.74
CA LEU A 251 10.11 26.38 -15.13
C LEU A 251 9.87 26.17 -16.63
N PRO A 252 10.64 25.28 -17.29
CA PRO A 252 10.49 24.97 -18.70
C PRO A 252 9.12 24.33 -18.97
N HIS A 253 8.43 24.84 -19.99
CA HIS A 253 6.99 24.61 -20.17
C HIS A 253 6.61 23.14 -20.39
N ALA A 254 7.18 22.49 -21.41
CA ALA A 254 6.79 21.11 -21.78
C ALA A 254 7.22 20.08 -20.71
N GLU A 255 8.38 20.31 -20.11
CA GLU A 255 8.93 19.56 -18.98
C GLU A 255 8.03 19.67 -17.74
N THR A 256 7.52 20.87 -17.44
CA THR A 256 6.57 21.09 -16.34
C THR A 256 5.28 20.29 -16.57
N HIS A 257 4.72 20.32 -17.78
CA HIS A 257 3.57 19.48 -18.13
C HIS A 257 3.87 17.99 -17.94
N THR A 258 5.05 17.55 -18.36
CA THR A 258 5.47 16.15 -18.22
C THR A 258 5.54 15.71 -16.76
N ALA A 259 6.12 16.54 -15.89
CA ALA A 259 6.24 16.25 -14.46
C ALA A 259 4.88 16.33 -13.74
N VAL A 260 4.03 17.31 -14.09
CA VAL A 260 2.76 17.56 -13.37
C VAL A 260 1.67 16.55 -13.73
N LEU A 261 1.67 16.01 -14.94
CA LEU A 261 0.56 15.21 -15.48
C LEU A 261 0.15 14.01 -14.61
N PRO A 262 1.05 13.11 -14.17
CA PRO A 262 0.67 11.94 -13.39
C PRO A 262 -0.01 12.31 -12.06
N HIS A 263 0.49 13.36 -11.41
CA HIS A 263 -0.01 13.80 -10.12
C HIS A 263 -1.35 14.54 -10.23
N ALA A 264 -1.53 15.33 -11.30
CA ALA A 264 -2.80 16.02 -11.57
C ALA A 264 -3.94 15.04 -11.88
N ILE A 265 -3.67 14.00 -12.67
CA ILE A 265 -4.65 12.94 -12.96
C ILE A 265 -4.96 12.16 -11.69
N SER A 266 -3.93 11.76 -10.95
CA SER A 266 -4.07 11.04 -9.68
C SER A 266 -4.89 11.82 -8.64
N TYR A 267 -4.77 13.15 -8.62
CA TYR A 267 -5.61 14.01 -7.78
C TYR A 267 -7.09 13.86 -8.13
N ASN A 268 -7.42 13.89 -9.42
CA ASN A 268 -8.79 13.84 -9.89
C ASN A 268 -9.38 12.44 -9.92
N ALA A 269 -8.56 11.39 -10.00
CA ALA A 269 -8.98 9.99 -10.21
C ALA A 269 -10.23 9.57 -9.41
N PRO A 270 -10.38 9.88 -8.09
CA PRO A 270 -11.57 9.52 -7.33
C PRO A 270 -12.90 10.14 -7.83
N LYS A 271 -12.84 11.21 -8.62
CA LYS A 271 -14.00 11.95 -9.15
C LYS A 271 -14.15 11.84 -10.67
N ILE A 272 -13.30 11.05 -11.35
CA ILE A 272 -13.33 10.89 -12.82
C ILE A 272 -13.21 9.42 -13.29
N PRO A 273 -13.92 8.43 -12.70
CA PRO A 273 -13.72 7.02 -13.00
C PRO A 273 -13.86 6.67 -14.50
N GLU A 274 -14.85 7.24 -15.19
CA GLU A 274 -15.05 7.01 -16.64
C GLU A 274 -13.88 7.54 -17.50
N ALA A 275 -13.27 8.65 -17.10
CA ALA A 275 -12.09 9.17 -17.80
C ALA A 275 -10.88 8.27 -17.54
N MET A 276 -10.72 7.74 -16.32
CA MET A 276 -9.66 6.81 -15.97
C MET A 276 -9.76 5.50 -16.76
N GLU A 277 -10.96 4.95 -16.94
CA GLU A 277 -11.19 3.76 -17.74
C GLU A 277 -10.80 3.97 -19.21
N LYS A 278 -11.29 5.05 -19.84
CA LYS A 278 -10.92 5.41 -21.22
C LYS A 278 -9.42 5.63 -21.39
N LEU A 279 -8.75 6.20 -20.39
CA LEU A 279 -7.30 6.38 -20.40
C LEU A 279 -6.55 5.05 -20.28
N ALA A 280 -7.04 4.13 -19.45
CA ALA A 280 -6.45 2.81 -19.31
C ALA A 280 -6.51 2.02 -20.63
N GLU A 281 -7.55 2.19 -21.45
CA GLU A 281 -7.67 1.52 -22.77
C GLU A 281 -6.69 2.03 -23.84
N VAL A 282 -6.20 3.27 -23.71
CA VAL A 282 -5.33 3.90 -24.72
C VAL A 282 -3.87 3.94 -24.32
N LEU A 283 -3.57 3.86 -23.02
CA LEU A 283 -2.21 3.89 -22.48
C LEU A 283 -1.57 2.49 -22.49
N PRO A 284 -0.25 2.39 -22.74
CA PRO A 284 0.45 1.12 -22.87
C PRO A 284 0.61 0.41 -21.53
N ASP A 285 0.43 -0.92 -21.51
CA ASP A 285 0.65 -1.79 -20.34
C ASP A 285 -0.07 -1.30 -19.07
N SER A 286 -1.27 -0.74 -19.23
CA SER A 286 -2.07 -0.15 -18.15
C SER A 286 -2.65 -1.19 -17.18
N ASN A 287 -2.95 -2.41 -17.64
CA ASN A 287 -3.61 -3.46 -16.86
C ASN A 287 -4.90 -2.98 -16.15
N GLY A 288 -5.63 -2.05 -16.76
CA GLY A 288 -6.82 -1.44 -16.17
C GLY A 288 -6.57 -0.20 -15.31
N ASP A 289 -5.31 0.17 -15.05
CA ASP A 289 -4.92 1.40 -14.34
C ASP A 289 -4.24 2.42 -15.28
N ALA A 290 -4.91 3.56 -15.50
CA ALA A 290 -4.38 4.64 -16.32
C ALA A 290 -3.11 5.29 -15.73
N ILE A 291 -2.95 5.33 -14.40
CA ILE A 291 -1.75 5.89 -13.76
C ILE A 291 -0.56 4.96 -14.00
N GLN A 292 -0.75 3.64 -13.88
CA GLN A 292 0.25 2.65 -14.28
C GLN A 292 0.66 2.83 -15.74
N GLY A 293 -0.32 2.86 -16.66
CA GLY A 293 -0.04 3.00 -18.09
C GLY A 293 0.69 4.29 -18.45
N LEU A 294 0.34 5.40 -17.81
CA LEU A 294 1.03 6.68 -18.00
C LEU A 294 2.47 6.62 -17.47
N ASN A 295 2.70 6.00 -16.31
CA ASN A 295 4.05 5.82 -15.77
C ASN A 295 4.92 4.93 -16.66
N VAL A 296 4.35 3.88 -17.25
CA VAL A 296 5.05 3.03 -18.24
C VAL A 296 5.43 3.85 -19.47
N LEU A 297 4.51 4.66 -19.99
CA LEU A 297 4.80 5.56 -21.11
C LEU A 297 5.96 6.51 -20.76
N LEU A 298 5.87 7.23 -19.64
CA LEU A 298 6.92 8.14 -19.20
C LEU A 298 8.28 7.44 -18.98
N SER A 299 8.28 6.16 -18.59
CA SER A 299 9.51 5.36 -18.43
C SER A 299 10.13 5.07 -19.79
N LYS A 300 9.31 4.65 -20.76
CA LYS A 300 9.74 4.40 -22.14
C LYS A 300 10.28 5.67 -22.81
N LEU A 301 9.79 6.85 -22.42
CA LEU A 301 10.25 8.14 -22.96
C LEU A 301 11.54 8.69 -22.32
N GLN A 302 12.03 8.09 -21.22
CA GLN A 302 13.25 8.53 -20.52
C GLN A 302 13.25 10.03 -20.12
N VAL A 303 12.06 10.55 -19.79
CA VAL A 303 11.89 11.95 -19.38
C VAL A 303 12.15 12.12 -17.88
N LYS A 304 12.72 13.28 -17.51
CA LYS A 304 12.86 13.67 -16.10
C LYS A 304 11.51 13.98 -15.49
N ARG A 305 11.31 13.59 -14.23
CA ARG A 305 10.00 13.66 -13.54
C ARG A 305 9.97 14.61 -12.35
N GLY A 306 11.11 14.95 -11.76
CA GLY A 306 11.18 15.85 -10.62
C GLY A 306 11.25 17.32 -11.04
N LEU A 307 10.39 18.18 -10.51
CA LEU A 307 10.49 19.64 -10.71
C LEU A 307 11.79 20.21 -10.14
N LYS A 308 12.41 19.53 -9.17
CA LYS A 308 13.74 19.89 -8.64
C LYS A 308 14.81 19.88 -9.72
N ASP A 309 14.74 18.97 -10.69
CA ASP A 309 15.68 18.91 -11.81
C ASP A 309 15.57 20.09 -12.78
N PHE A 310 14.48 20.86 -12.65
CA PHE A 310 14.18 22.04 -13.47
C PHE A 310 14.29 23.35 -12.68
N GLY A 311 14.80 23.31 -11.45
CA GLY A 311 15.07 24.48 -10.63
C GLY A 311 14.01 24.82 -9.59
N MET A 312 12.97 23.99 -9.41
CA MET A 312 12.01 24.16 -8.33
C MET A 312 12.67 23.87 -6.98
N LYS A 313 12.55 24.80 -6.03
CA LYS A 313 13.08 24.64 -4.68
C LYS A 313 12.01 24.14 -3.71
N GLU A 314 12.45 23.49 -2.64
CA GLU A 314 11.54 22.99 -1.60
C GLU A 314 10.88 24.13 -0.81
N GLU A 315 11.61 25.23 -0.57
CA GLU A 315 11.11 26.46 0.08
C GLU A 315 9.96 27.13 -0.70
N ASP A 316 9.89 26.90 -2.02
CA ASP A 316 8.93 27.52 -2.93
C ASP A 316 7.59 26.76 -3.00
N ILE A 317 7.49 25.56 -2.41
CA ILE A 317 6.29 24.71 -2.47
C ILE A 317 5.08 25.38 -1.82
N ASP A 318 5.26 25.97 -0.63
CA ASP A 318 4.18 26.64 0.08
C ASP A 318 3.64 27.84 -0.71
N LYS A 319 4.54 28.64 -1.27
CA LYS A 319 4.21 29.76 -2.16
C LYS A 319 3.48 29.29 -3.41
N ALA A 320 3.91 28.19 -4.03
CA ALA A 320 3.26 27.62 -5.21
C ALA A 320 1.83 27.15 -4.89
N ALA A 321 1.62 26.52 -3.73
CA ALA A 321 0.31 26.08 -3.28
C ALA A 321 -0.63 27.27 -3.02
N ASP A 322 -0.13 28.34 -2.39
CA ASP A 322 -0.90 29.57 -2.14
C ASP A 322 -1.35 30.22 -3.46
N ILE A 323 -0.45 30.33 -4.43
CA ILE A 323 -0.79 30.89 -5.75
C ILE A 323 -1.79 29.99 -6.48
N ALA A 324 -1.63 28.66 -6.40
CA ALA A 324 -2.51 27.71 -7.07
C ALA A 324 -3.96 27.75 -6.58
N VAL A 325 -4.19 28.06 -5.29
CA VAL A 325 -5.54 28.16 -4.71
C VAL A 325 -6.09 29.60 -4.65
N SER A 326 -5.26 30.61 -4.94
CA SER A 326 -5.66 32.02 -4.86
C SER A 326 -6.81 32.42 -5.78
N ASN A 327 -6.95 31.75 -6.93
CA ASN A 327 -8.00 32.01 -7.90
C ASN A 327 -8.86 30.75 -8.07
N PRO A 328 -10.12 30.74 -7.62
CA PRO A 328 -11.00 29.61 -7.80
C PRO A 328 -11.24 29.33 -9.29
N TYR A 329 -11.12 28.08 -9.69
CA TYR A 329 -11.51 27.58 -11.00
C TYR A 329 -12.16 26.22 -10.86
N TRP A 330 -12.90 25.82 -11.89
CA TRP A 330 -13.61 24.55 -11.86
C TRP A 330 -12.65 23.36 -12.02
N ASN A 331 -12.83 22.33 -11.19
CA ASN A 331 -12.17 21.04 -11.28
C ASN A 331 -13.12 19.96 -10.73
N PRO A 332 -13.11 18.70 -11.26
CA PRO A 332 -14.03 17.65 -10.81
C PRO A 332 -13.91 17.33 -9.32
N ARG A 333 -12.70 17.43 -8.78
CA ARG A 333 -12.42 17.37 -7.35
C ARG A 333 -12.23 18.78 -6.80
N GLU A 334 -12.81 19.09 -5.66
CA GLU A 334 -12.64 20.40 -5.03
C GLU A 334 -11.16 20.69 -4.74
N ILE A 335 -10.74 21.94 -5.00
CA ILE A 335 -9.34 22.36 -4.90
C ILE A 335 -9.08 22.91 -3.52
N GLU A 336 -8.36 22.13 -2.71
CA GLU A 336 -7.98 22.49 -1.35
C GLU A 336 -6.47 22.71 -1.22
N ARG A 337 -6.07 23.70 -0.43
CA ARG A 337 -4.66 24.08 -0.26
C ARG A 337 -3.76 22.93 0.17
N ALA A 338 -4.16 22.18 1.21
CA ALA A 338 -3.33 21.11 1.76
C ALA A 338 -3.08 19.96 0.77
N PRO A 339 -4.12 19.40 0.10
CA PRO A 339 -3.94 18.45 -0.98
C PRO A 339 -3.11 18.97 -2.17
N ILE A 340 -3.29 20.24 -2.56
CA ILE A 340 -2.50 20.86 -3.64
C ILE A 340 -1.03 21.02 -3.25
N ARG A 341 -0.75 21.45 -2.02
CA ARG A 341 0.60 21.56 -1.49
C ARG A 341 1.31 20.20 -1.50
N GLU A 342 0.61 19.16 -1.05
CA GLU A 342 1.13 17.80 -1.05
C GLU A 342 1.39 17.28 -2.47
N LEU A 343 0.49 17.59 -3.39
CA LEU A 343 0.65 17.29 -4.81
C LEU A 343 1.88 17.97 -5.42
N ILE A 344 2.11 19.26 -5.14
CA ILE A 344 3.30 20.00 -5.58
C ILE A 344 4.57 19.43 -4.93
N ARG A 345 4.53 19.09 -3.63
CA ARG A 345 5.67 18.47 -2.93
C ARG A 345 6.10 17.18 -3.62
N ARG A 346 5.14 16.31 -3.99
CA ARG A 346 5.42 15.04 -4.68
C ARG A 346 6.04 15.25 -6.05
N MET A 347 5.59 16.27 -6.80
CA MET A 347 6.19 16.64 -8.09
C MET A 347 7.63 17.13 -7.94
N THR A 348 8.00 17.72 -6.80
CA THR A 348 9.36 18.24 -6.56
C THR A 348 10.38 17.13 -6.31
N THR A 349 9.98 16.00 -5.73
CA THR A 349 10.87 14.84 -5.46
C THR A 349 10.88 13.81 -6.59
N GLU A 350 12.04 13.21 -6.87
CA GLU A 350 12.16 12.16 -7.89
C GLU A 350 11.39 10.90 -7.48
N MET A 351 10.55 10.37 -8.37
CA MET A 351 9.73 9.18 -8.09
C MET A 351 10.58 7.91 -8.09
N VAL A 352 10.66 7.22 -6.94
CA VAL A 352 11.22 5.86 -6.83
C VAL A 352 10.13 4.78 -6.88
N ALA A 353 8.84 5.15 -6.77
CA ALA A 353 7.70 4.23 -6.85
C ALA A 353 6.43 4.92 -7.41
N ALA A 354 5.52 4.13 -7.97
CA ALA A 354 4.23 4.62 -8.48
C ALA A 354 3.33 5.13 -7.33
N PRO A 355 2.53 6.19 -7.54
CA PRO A 355 1.71 6.76 -6.48
C PRO A 355 0.45 5.92 -6.26
N VAL A 356 0.22 5.47 -5.03
CA VAL A 356 -1.09 4.97 -4.59
C VAL A 356 -1.93 6.19 -4.19
N LEU A 357 -2.88 6.57 -5.05
CA LEU A 357 -3.87 7.60 -4.75
C LEU A 357 -5.16 7.33 -5.56
N SER A 358 -5.87 6.29 -5.16
CA SER A 358 -7.34 6.21 -5.13
C SER A 358 -7.73 4.78 -4.71
N THR A 359 -8.14 4.60 -3.46
CA THR A 359 -9.17 3.61 -3.14
C THR A 359 -10.42 4.43 -2.85
N PRO A 360 -11.45 4.39 -3.72
CA PRO A 360 -12.76 4.94 -3.39
C PRO A 360 -13.31 4.26 -2.14
N ASP A 361 -14.17 4.97 -1.39
CA ASP A 361 -14.87 4.45 -0.21
C ASP A 361 -15.76 3.21 -0.50
N ASP A 362 -15.92 2.84 -1.77
CA ASP A 362 -16.79 1.73 -2.22
C ASP A 362 -16.05 0.42 -2.52
N ARG A 363 -14.72 0.34 -2.33
CA ARG A 363 -13.94 -0.91 -2.45
C ARG A 363 -13.03 -1.14 -1.26
N ILE A 364 -13.63 -1.49 -0.11
CA ILE A 364 -12.91 -1.75 1.14
C ILE A 364 -12.41 -3.22 1.27
N LEU A 365 -12.67 -4.10 0.29
CA LEU A 365 -12.43 -5.55 0.47
C LEU A 365 -11.47 -6.23 -0.52
N GLU A 366 -10.56 -5.53 -1.19
CA GLU A 366 -9.50 -6.22 -1.96
C GLU A 366 -8.11 -5.84 -1.46
N ALA A 367 -7.50 -6.80 -0.76
CA ALA A 367 -6.13 -6.73 -0.28
C ALA A 367 -5.13 -6.87 -1.44
N ALA A 368 -3.97 -6.24 -1.29
CA ALA A 368 -2.78 -6.49 -2.11
C ALA A 368 -2.14 -7.84 -1.74
N GLU A 369 -2.83 -8.93 -2.06
CA GLU A 369 -2.16 -10.21 -2.31
C GLU A 369 -1.82 -10.26 -3.81
N PRO A 370 -0.72 -10.91 -4.22
CA PRO A 370 -0.55 -11.23 -5.63
C PRO A 370 -1.84 -11.91 -6.08
N VAL A 371 -2.45 -11.41 -7.15
CA VAL A 371 -3.63 -12.00 -7.77
C VAL A 371 -3.31 -13.47 -7.99
N ALA A 372 -3.76 -14.32 -7.07
CA ALA A 372 -3.92 -15.73 -7.32
C ALA A 372 -4.78 -15.76 -8.57
N THR A 373 -4.21 -16.31 -9.63
CA THR A 373 -4.92 -16.49 -10.89
C THR A 373 -6.24 -17.15 -10.51
N GLN A 374 -7.35 -16.42 -10.66
CA GLN A 374 -8.68 -17.00 -10.49
C GLN A 374 -8.81 -18.06 -11.59
N GLU A 375 -8.38 -19.29 -11.27
CA GLU A 375 -8.84 -20.45 -12.00
C GLU A 375 -10.36 -20.43 -11.90
N ALA A 376 -11.05 -20.56 -13.04
CA ALA A 376 -12.50 -20.62 -13.10
C ALA A 376 -13.02 -21.60 -12.03
N PRO A 377 -14.13 -21.30 -11.33
CA PRO A 377 -14.60 -22.11 -10.21
C PRO A 377 -14.81 -23.54 -10.69
N ARG A 378 -13.88 -24.42 -10.35
CA ARG A 378 -14.00 -25.85 -10.56
C ARG A 378 -15.05 -26.33 -9.56
N THR A 379 -16.26 -26.58 -10.04
CA THR A 379 -17.27 -27.26 -9.24
C THR A 379 -16.81 -28.71 -9.01
N LEU A 380 -16.25 -28.97 -7.83
CA LEU A 380 -15.89 -30.33 -7.39
C LEU A 380 -17.16 -31.20 -7.30
N SER A 381 -17.07 -32.48 -7.64
CA SER A 381 -18.14 -33.45 -7.39
C SER A 381 -18.33 -33.70 -5.89
N ASP A 382 -19.45 -34.30 -5.48
CA ASP A 382 -19.69 -34.62 -4.06
C ASP A 382 -18.66 -35.63 -3.49
N GLU A 383 -18.14 -36.53 -4.33
CA GLU A 383 -17.09 -37.48 -3.97
C GLU A 383 -15.74 -36.77 -3.78
N GLU A 384 -15.37 -35.87 -4.70
CA GLU A 384 -14.15 -35.06 -4.58
C GLU A 384 -14.21 -34.13 -3.35
N LEU A 385 -15.35 -33.51 -3.08
CA LEU A 385 -15.55 -32.72 -1.86
C LEU A 385 -15.40 -33.55 -0.59
N SER A 386 -15.93 -34.78 -0.59
CA SER A 386 -15.82 -35.68 0.57
C SER A 386 -14.37 -36.02 0.90
N ILE A 387 -13.54 -36.20 -0.14
CA ILE A 387 -12.11 -36.48 -0.01
C ILE A 387 -11.34 -35.21 0.37
N THR A 388 -11.55 -34.10 -0.35
CA THR A 388 -10.83 -32.85 -0.13
C THR A 388 -11.08 -32.30 1.27
N TYR A 389 -12.32 -32.33 1.77
CA TYR A 389 -12.69 -31.80 3.09
C TYR A 389 -12.75 -32.87 4.19
N ASP A 390 -12.25 -34.08 3.94
CA ASP A 390 -12.19 -35.21 4.88
C ASP A 390 -13.46 -35.36 5.76
N ILE A 391 -14.60 -35.44 5.08
CA ILE A 391 -15.93 -35.40 5.70
C ILE A 391 -16.12 -36.60 6.63
N ASP A 392 -15.65 -37.78 6.23
CA ASP A 392 -15.82 -39.01 7.01
C ASP A 392 -15.06 -38.98 8.33
N ARG A 393 -13.80 -38.50 8.33
CA ARG A 393 -13.04 -38.32 9.57
C ARG A 393 -13.69 -37.28 10.48
N THR A 394 -14.09 -36.15 9.91
CA THR A 394 -14.75 -35.06 10.66
C THR A 394 -16.01 -35.56 11.34
N LEU A 395 -16.84 -36.37 10.66
CA LEU A 395 -18.03 -37.00 11.24
C LEU A 395 -17.71 -37.98 12.37
N ARG A 396 -16.61 -38.74 12.28
CA ARG A 396 -16.19 -39.64 13.37
C ARG A 396 -15.79 -38.84 14.60
N GLU A 397 -14.91 -37.84 14.44
CA GLU A 397 -14.42 -37.02 15.56
C GLU A 397 -15.55 -36.25 16.25
N ILE A 398 -16.49 -35.66 15.48
CA ILE A 398 -17.66 -34.96 16.05
C ILE A 398 -18.51 -35.90 16.91
N ARG A 399 -18.70 -37.15 16.48
CA ARG A 399 -19.51 -38.14 17.20
C ARG A 399 -18.81 -38.69 18.43
N GLU A 400 -17.52 -39.02 18.31
CA GLU A 400 -16.72 -39.56 19.41
C GLU A 400 -16.67 -38.58 20.59
N ALA A 401 -16.50 -37.29 20.31
CA ALA A 401 -16.49 -36.23 21.31
C ALA A 401 -17.88 -35.69 21.69
N ARG A 402 -18.95 -36.16 21.04
CA ARG A 402 -20.36 -35.76 21.28
C ARG A 402 -20.60 -34.24 21.22
N TYR A 403 -19.98 -33.54 20.27
CA TYR A 403 -20.18 -32.10 20.11
C TYR A 403 -21.61 -31.79 19.61
N LYS A 404 -22.25 -30.76 20.17
CA LYS A 404 -23.64 -30.38 19.85
C LYS A 404 -23.71 -29.13 18.98
N ARG A 405 -22.78 -28.19 19.13
CA ARG A 405 -22.69 -26.95 18.35
C ARG A 405 -21.32 -26.89 17.70
N ILE A 406 -21.26 -26.98 16.39
CA ILE A 406 -20.01 -27.06 15.63
C ILE A 406 -19.88 -25.82 14.75
N ALA A 407 -18.78 -25.10 14.90
CA ALA A 407 -18.41 -24.01 14.00
C ALA A 407 -17.51 -24.56 12.88
N LEU A 408 -17.88 -24.30 11.62
CA LEU A 408 -17.15 -24.69 10.42
C LEU A 408 -16.48 -23.45 9.85
N GLN A 409 -15.17 -23.30 10.08
CA GLN A 409 -14.39 -22.15 9.61
C GLN A 409 -13.74 -22.46 8.27
N PHE A 410 -14.10 -21.69 7.24
CA PHE A 410 -13.55 -21.81 5.89
C PHE A 410 -12.68 -20.59 5.53
N PRO A 411 -11.56 -20.83 4.83
CA PRO A 411 -10.85 -19.80 4.12
C PRO A 411 -11.72 -19.08 3.09
N ASP A 412 -11.46 -17.80 2.85
CA ASP A 412 -12.27 -16.99 1.92
C ASP A 412 -12.34 -17.59 0.50
N ASP A 413 -11.26 -18.22 0.02
CA ASP A 413 -11.20 -18.91 -1.28
C ASP A 413 -12.03 -20.21 -1.32
N MET A 414 -12.20 -20.87 -0.18
CA MET A 414 -12.97 -22.11 -0.01
C MET A 414 -14.42 -21.89 0.43
N LEU A 415 -14.79 -20.64 0.74
CA LEU A 415 -16.12 -20.30 1.26
C LEU A 415 -17.24 -20.66 0.28
N SER A 416 -16.94 -20.73 -1.02
CA SER A 416 -17.88 -21.15 -2.06
C SER A 416 -18.34 -22.62 -1.92
N ASP A 417 -17.51 -23.49 -1.34
CA ASP A 417 -17.84 -24.90 -1.09
C ASP A 417 -18.59 -25.12 0.23
N ALA A 418 -18.56 -24.14 1.14
CA ALA A 418 -19.09 -24.26 2.49
C ALA A 418 -20.55 -24.75 2.57
N PRO A 419 -21.50 -24.30 1.72
CA PRO A 419 -22.87 -24.80 1.74
C PRO A 419 -22.99 -26.30 1.41
N ARG A 420 -22.14 -26.81 0.52
CA ARG A 420 -22.15 -28.23 0.12
C ARG A 420 -21.49 -29.11 1.17
N VAL A 421 -20.37 -28.66 1.74
CA VAL A 421 -19.73 -29.31 2.88
C VAL A 421 -20.69 -29.39 4.08
N PHE A 422 -21.40 -28.29 4.37
CA PHE A 422 -22.45 -28.27 5.39
C PHE A 422 -23.53 -29.32 5.14
N GLN A 423 -24.02 -29.44 3.90
CA GLN A 423 -25.05 -30.44 3.55
C GLN A 423 -24.54 -31.88 3.72
N LEU A 424 -23.29 -32.17 3.32
CA LEU A 424 -22.69 -33.49 3.48
C LEU A 424 -22.54 -33.88 4.95
N LEU A 425 -22.05 -32.94 5.79
CA LEU A 425 -21.93 -33.15 7.23
C LEU A 425 -23.30 -33.31 7.90
N SER A 426 -24.29 -32.46 7.58
CA SER A 426 -25.65 -32.57 8.12
C SER A 426 -26.27 -33.92 7.79
N ARG A 427 -26.24 -34.32 6.51
CA ARG A 427 -26.74 -35.64 6.07
C ARG A 427 -26.01 -36.80 6.76
N GLY A 428 -24.69 -36.66 6.95
CA GLY A 428 -23.88 -37.64 7.66
C GLY A 428 -24.31 -37.80 9.11
N LEU A 429 -24.49 -36.70 9.84
CA LEU A 429 -24.95 -36.70 11.23
C LEU A 429 -26.37 -37.29 11.37
N ASP A 430 -27.27 -37.00 10.44
CA ASP A 430 -28.66 -37.49 10.47
C ASP A 430 -28.81 -38.98 10.13
N LYS A 431 -28.02 -39.51 9.17
CA LYS A 431 -28.13 -40.89 8.68
C LYS A 431 -27.92 -41.97 9.75
N ARG A 432 -27.23 -41.67 10.85
CA ARG A 432 -26.97 -42.66 11.93
C ARG A 432 -27.96 -42.60 13.10
N ASN A 433 -28.61 -41.46 13.33
CA ASN A 433 -29.72 -41.37 14.29
C ASN A 433 -30.90 -42.27 13.87
N ALA A 434 -31.06 -42.52 12.56
CA ALA A 434 -32.02 -43.47 12.00
C ALA A 434 -31.58 -44.95 12.10
N THR A 435 -30.28 -45.23 12.30
CA THR A 435 -29.78 -46.62 12.49
C THR A 435 -29.69 -46.99 13.96
N ASP A 436 -29.34 -46.07 14.87
CA ASP A 436 -29.37 -46.34 16.32
C ASP A 436 -30.80 -46.50 16.87
N SER A 437 -31.79 -45.87 16.23
CA SER A 437 -33.22 -46.13 16.52
C SER A 437 -33.74 -47.47 15.99
N ASN A 438 -33.03 -48.10 15.05
CA ASN A 438 -33.39 -49.41 14.48
C ASN A 438 -32.61 -50.59 15.08
N VAL A 439 -31.55 -50.35 15.87
CA VAL A 439 -30.79 -51.44 16.54
C VAL A 439 -31.51 -51.97 17.79
N SER A 440 -32.55 -51.29 18.28
CA SER A 440 -33.43 -51.83 19.35
C SER A 440 -34.62 -52.66 18.85
N GLN A 441 -34.75 -52.92 17.53
CA GLN A 441 -35.83 -53.73 16.97
C GLN A 441 -35.36 -54.76 15.93
N THR A 442 -34.33 -55.55 16.24
CA THR A 442 -34.12 -56.84 15.54
C THR A 442 -33.37 -57.81 16.43
N GLN A 443 -34.07 -58.44 17.37
CA GLN A 443 -33.82 -59.79 17.85
C GLN A 443 -35.05 -60.27 18.63
N GLU A 444 -35.87 -61.10 17.98
CA GLU A 444 -36.49 -62.32 18.53
C GLU A 444 -37.62 -62.78 17.60
N GLU A 445 -37.30 -63.66 16.65
CA GLU A 445 -38.24 -64.65 16.15
C GLU A 445 -37.97 -65.96 16.90
N GLY A 446 -38.98 -66.52 17.58
CA GLY A 446 -38.84 -67.86 18.17
C GLY A 446 -39.93 -68.36 19.13
N ALA A 447 -41.12 -68.65 18.59
CA ALA A 447 -42.01 -69.77 18.98
C ALA A 447 -43.03 -69.67 20.15
N ASN A 448 -44.29 -69.89 19.74
CA ASN A 448 -45.41 -70.60 20.41
C ASN A 448 -46.00 -70.10 21.74
N SER A 449 -47.25 -69.61 21.70
CA SER A 449 -48.46 -70.40 22.00
C SER A 449 -49.72 -69.53 22.13
N THR A 450 -50.86 -70.21 22.15
CA THR A 450 -52.25 -69.80 21.90
C THR A 450 -52.94 -68.93 22.97
N ALA A 451 -53.89 -68.13 22.46
CA ALA A 451 -55.21 -67.80 23.00
C ALA A 451 -55.41 -66.67 24.04
N ASP A 452 -56.40 -65.85 23.68
CA ASP A 452 -57.38 -65.10 24.47
C ASP A 452 -57.10 -63.70 25.05
N SER A 453 -58.03 -62.84 24.63
CA SER A 453 -58.66 -61.73 25.36
C SER A 453 -57.85 -60.46 25.62
N ASP A 454 -58.16 -59.46 24.78
CA ASP A 454 -58.70 -58.16 25.20
C ASP A 454 -58.71 -57.89 26.71
N GLY A 455 -57.91 -56.91 27.12
CA GLY A 455 -58.08 -56.29 28.44
C GLY A 455 -56.81 -55.85 29.15
N LEU A 456 -55.98 -54.99 28.55
CA LEU A 456 -55.13 -54.08 29.34
C LEU A 456 -54.54 -52.89 28.56
N ALA A 457 -55.23 -52.37 27.56
CA ALA A 457 -54.79 -51.21 26.77
C ALA A 457 -54.97 -49.85 27.49
N HIS A 458 -55.09 -49.80 28.82
CA HIS A 458 -55.50 -48.57 29.51
C HIS A 458 -54.75 -48.21 30.80
N SER A 459 -53.57 -48.79 31.08
CA SER A 459 -52.89 -48.53 32.37
C SER A 459 -51.37 -48.37 32.32
N VAL A 460 -50.79 -47.97 31.17
CA VAL A 460 -49.36 -47.59 31.09
C VAL A 460 -49.15 -46.24 30.37
N SER A 461 -50.19 -45.41 30.30
CA SER A 461 -50.10 -44.04 29.75
C SER A 461 -49.80 -42.96 30.81
N GLN A 462 -49.24 -43.34 31.97
CA GLN A 462 -48.99 -42.41 33.08
C GLN A 462 -47.64 -42.64 33.79
N LEU A 463 -46.58 -42.86 33.02
CA LEU A 463 -45.22 -42.60 33.52
C LEU A 463 -44.52 -41.69 32.51
N ASN A 464 -44.67 -40.38 32.74
CA ASN A 464 -43.85 -39.34 32.16
C ASN A 464 -42.39 -39.56 32.59
N VAL A 465 -41.63 -40.29 31.80
CA VAL A 465 -40.18 -40.08 31.72
C VAL A 465 -40.00 -39.10 30.57
N THR A 466 -39.68 -37.86 30.91
CA THR A 466 -39.25 -36.85 29.94
C THR A 466 -37.91 -37.29 29.38
N ASP A 467 -37.92 -38.13 28.35
CA ASP A 467 -36.80 -38.25 27.43
C ASP A 467 -36.69 -36.91 26.72
N THR A 468 -35.80 -36.06 27.22
CA THR A 468 -35.36 -34.86 26.53
C THR A 468 -34.79 -35.30 25.19
N ALA A 469 -35.55 -35.08 24.11
CA ALA A 469 -35.11 -35.30 22.74
C ALA A 469 -33.68 -34.78 22.58
N GLU A 470 -32.72 -35.67 22.33
CA GLU A 470 -31.35 -35.26 22.04
C GLU A 470 -31.38 -34.41 20.78
N THR A 471 -31.18 -33.10 20.96
CA THR A 471 -31.16 -32.13 19.87
C THR A 471 -30.06 -32.51 18.89
N SER A 472 -30.42 -32.69 17.62
CA SER A 472 -29.48 -32.91 16.51
C SER A 472 -28.37 -31.84 16.54
N PRO A 473 -27.10 -32.21 16.28
CA PRO A 473 -26.01 -31.26 16.30
C PRO A 473 -26.27 -30.09 15.34
N LYS A 474 -26.03 -28.86 15.80
CA LYS A 474 -26.16 -27.64 15.00
C LYS A 474 -24.81 -27.27 14.40
N LEU A 475 -24.79 -27.05 13.10
CA LEU A 475 -23.62 -26.59 12.35
C LEU A 475 -23.76 -25.07 12.08
N TYR A 476 -22.65 -24.34 12.18
CA TYR A 476 -22.56 -22.91 11.85
C TYR A 476 -21.39 -22.70 10.89
N ILE A 477 -21.55 -21.84 9.88
CA ILE A 477 -20.46 -21.51 8.95
C ILE A 477 -19.82 -20.20 9.42
N LEU A 478 -18.51 -20.22 9.57
CA LEU A 478 -17.66 -19.07 9.85
C LEU A 478 -16.73 -18.84 8.65
N ALA A 479 -16.46 -17.57 8.35
CA ALA A 479 -15.40 -17.16 7.43
C ALA A 479 -14.06 -17.03 8.19
N ASP A 480 -13.02 -16.58 7.49
CA ASP A 480 -11.69 -16.40 8.07
C ASP A 480 -11.63 -15.42 9.25
N THR A 481 -10.60 -15.60 10.09
CA THR A 481 -10.31 -14.61 11.13
C THR A 481 -9.93 -13.27 10.50
N SER A 482 -10.23 -12.20 11.22
CA SER A 482 -9.74 -10.86 10.84
C SER A 482 -8.22 -10.70 10.90
N TYR A 483 -7.44 -11.70 11.38
CA TYR A 483 -5.98 -11.66 11.49
C TYR A 483 -5.29 -12.36 10.31
N GLY A 484 -5.73 -13.56 9.96
CA GLY A 484 -5.18 -14.35 8.85
C GLY A 484 -5.87 -15.70 8.68
N THR A 485 -5.80 -16.24 7.47
CA THR A 485 -6.48 -17.47 7.06
C THR A 485 -5.98 -18.72 7.79
N CYS A 486 -4.72 -18.70 8.24
CA CYS A 486 -4.10 -19.80 8.96
C CYS A 486 -4.49 -19.92 10.44
N CYS A 487 -5.23 -18.96 10.98
CA CYS A 487 -5.57 -18.87 12.40
C CYS A 487 -7.00 -19.33 12.67
N VAL A 488 -7.22 -19.92 13.85
CA VAL A 488 -8.55 -20.34 14.30
C VAL A 488 -9.29 -19.16 14.95
N ASP A 489 -10.56 -18.94 14.58
CA ASP A 489 -11.41 -17.91 15.20
C ASP A 489 -12.23 -18.45 16.37
N GLU A 490 -11.64 -18.46 17.56
CA GLU A 490 -12.35 -18.88 18.77
C GLU A 490 -13.42 -17.84 19.19
N VAL A 491 -13.20 -16.56 18.92
CA VAL A 491 -14.09 -15.48 19.37
C VAL A 491 -15.41 -15.51 18.60
N ALA A 492 -15.35 -15.66 17.27
CA ALA A 492 -16.54 -15.81 16.45
C ALA A 492 -17.30 -17.12 16.77
N ALA A 493 -16.57 -18.20 17.03
CA ALA A 493 -17.15 -19.47 17.45
C ALA A 493 -17.85 -19.39 18.81
N GLU A 494 -17.32 -18.61 19.76
CA GLU A 494 -17.95 -18.36 21.06
C GLU A 494 -19.26 -17.57 20.93
N HIS A 495 -19.37 -16.64 19.98
CA HIS A 495 -20.63 -15.90 19.77
C HIS A 495 -21.80 -16.80 19.33
N VAL A 496 -21.52 -17.94 18.70
CA VAL A 496 -22.52 -18.98 18.38
C VAL A 496 -22.57 -20.09 19.45
N ASN A 497 -21.82 -19.92 20.54
CA ASN A 497 -21.59 -20.90 21.59
C ASN A 497 -21.16 -22.27 21.03
N ALA A 498 -20.21 -22.31 20.09
CA ALA A 498 -19.72 -23.58 19.58
C ALA A 498 -18.97 -24.37 20.67
N ASP A 499 -19.07 -25.70 20.61
CA ASP A 499 -18.33 -26.62 21.48
C ASP A 499 -16.99 -27.02 20.84
N VAL A 500 -16.86 -26.86 19.51
CA VAL A 500 -15.66 -27.18 18.71
C VAL A 500 -15.61 -26.31 17.45
N VAL A 501 -14.41 -26.01 16.97
CA VAL A 501 -14.17 -25.40 15.65
C VAL A 501 -13.58 -26.43 14.70
N VAL A 502 -14.18 -26.61 13.53
CA VAL A 502 -13.57 -27.33 12.40
C VAL A 502 -12.91 -26.29 11.51
N HIS A 503 -11.58 -26.31 11.43
CA HIS A 503 -10.81 -25.35 10.65
C HIS A 503 -10.33 -26.02 9.36
N TYR A 504 -10.78 -25.50 8.22
CA TYR A 504 -10.43 -26.01 6.90
C TYR A 504 -9.25 -25.25 6.29
N GLY A 505 -8.45 -25.96 5.49
CA GLY A 505 -7.32 -25.40 4.75
C GLY A 505 -6.03 -25.31 5.57
N ARG A 506 -5.10 -24.47 5.11
CA ARG A 506 -3.77 -24.32 5.72
C ARG A 506 -3.89 -23.68 7.11
N SER A 507 -3.22 -24.25 8.11
CA SER A 507 -3.21 -23.74 9.49
C SER A 507 -1.80 -23.52 10.03
N CYS A 508 -1.64 -22.50 10.87
CA CYS A 508 -0.42 -22.26 11.63
C CYS A 508 -0.27 -23.22 12.83
N LEU A 509 -1.31 -23.98 13.17
CA LEU A 509 -1.34 -24.92 14.30
C LEU A 509 -0.99 -24.29 15.66
N SER A 510 -1.15 -22.97 15.78
CA SER A 510 -1.02 -22.31 17.07
C SER A 510 -2.02 -22.92 18.07
N PRO A 511 -1.57 -23.26 19.28
CA PRO A 511 -2.45 -23.84 20.30
C PRO A 511 -3.56 -22.84 20.64
N THR A 512 -4.81 -23.32 20.63
CA THR A 512 -5.98 -22.53 20.99
C THR A 512 -6.13 -22.40 22.50
N SER A 513 -6.87 -21.38 22.95
CA SER A 513 -6.98 -21.04 24.38
C SER A 513 -8.24 -21.59 25.04
N ARG A 514 -9.35 -21.69 24.31
CA ARG A 514 -10.71 -21.83 24.86
C ARG A 514 -11.46 -23.03 24.29
N LEU A 515 -11.38 -23.25 22.97
CA LEU A 515 -12.12 -24.27 22.24
C LEU A 515 -11.19 -25.33 21.62
N PRO A 516 -11.63 -26.61 21.60
CA PRO A 516 -10.96 -27.64 20.82
C PRO A 516 -11.14 -27.37 19.32
N VAL A 517 -10.18 -27.85 18.52
CA VAL A 517 -10.15 -27.63 17.08
C VAL A 517 -9.93 -28.95 16.35
N ILE A 518 -10.75 -29.21 15.34
CA ILE A 518 -10.55 -30.26 14.34
C ILE A 518 -9.92 -29.60 13.13
N TYR A 519 -8.71 -30.02 12.76
CA TYR A 519 -8.00 -29.47 11.61
C TYR A 519 -8.19 -30.35 10.37
N VAL A 520 -8.59 -29.73 9.27
CA VAL A 520 -8.78 -30.38 7.96
C VAL A 520 -7.97 -29.61 6.92
N PHE A 521 -6.76 -30.07 6.58
CA PHE A 521 -5.81 -29.29 5.79
C PHE A 521 -6.10 -29.19 4.29
N THR A 522 -7.15 -29.85 3.81
CA THR A 522 -7.53 -30.00 2.41
C THR A 522 -6.49 -30.70 1.54
N HIS A 523 -6.82 -31.89 1.03
CA HIS A 523 -5.87 -32.71 0.28
C HIS A 523 -5.48 -32.07 -1.05
N LYS A 524 -4.17 -31.80 -1.24
CA LYS A 524 -3.60 -31.36 -2.53
C LYS A 524 -2.83 -32.49 -3.21
N SER A 525 -3.01 -32.63 -4.52
CA SER A 525 -2.28 -33.65 -5.30
C SER A 525 -0.80 -33.29 -5.46
N LEU A 526 0.08 -34.27 -5.29
CA LEU A 526 1.53 -34.13 -5.47
C LEU A 526 2.07 -35.28 -6.34
N PRO A 527 2.72 -35.01 -7.49
CA PRO A 527 3.35 -36.07 -8.28
C PRO A 527 4.61 -36.58 -7.56
N ILE A 528 4.58 -37.84 -7.11
CA ILE A 528 5.64 -38.42 -6.27
C ILE A 528 6.93 -38.70 -7.04
N ASP A 529 6.86 -39.20 -8.28
CA ASP A 529 8.06 -39.57 -9.05
C ASP A 529 9.01 -38.37 -9.31
N PRO A 530 8.52 -37.19 -9.72
CA PRO A 530 9.37 -35.99 -9.81
C PRO A 530 10.03 -35.59 -8.48
N VAL A 531 9.31 -35.74 -7.35
CA VAL A 531 9.85 -35.41 -6.01
C VAL A 531 11.01 -36.35 -5.66
N ILE A 532 10.85 -37.66 -5.89
CA ILE A 532 11.90 -38.66 -5.65
C ILE A 532 13.13 -38.39 -6.52
N ARG A 533 12.92 -38.07 -7.81
CA ARG A 533 14.02 -37.71 -8.72
C ARG A 533 14.77 -36.47 -8.25
N ALA A 534 14.04 -35.41 -7.92
CA ALA A 534 14.59 -34.16 -7.41
C ALA A 534 15.37 -34.35 -6.11
N PHE A 535 14.88 -35.20 -5.21
CA PHE A 535 15.56 -35.58 -3.97
C PHE A 535 16.90 -36.26 -4.25
N LYS A 536 16.93 -37.23 -5.17
CA LYS A 536 18.16 -37.96 -5.56
C LYS A 536 19.20 -37.06 -6.21
N GLU A 537 18.75 -36.11 -7.05
CA GLU A 537 19.64 -35.10 -7.65
C GLU A 537 20.23 -34.16 -6.60
N THR A 538 19.51 -33.88 -5.51
CA THR A 538 19.95 -33.01 -4.41
C THR A 538 20.86 -33.73 -3.41
N TYR A 539 20.58 -35.00 -3.13
CA TYR A 539 21.31 -35.83 -2.17
C TYR A 539 21.84 -37.11 -2.84
N PRO A 540 22.98 -37.05 -3.56
CA PRO A 540 23.53 -38.22 -4.26
C PRO A 540 24.03 -39.32 -3.32
N ASP A 541 24.39 -38.97 -2.08
CA ASP A 541 24.88 -39.89 -1.06
C ASP A 541 23.73 -40.43 -0.19
N PRO A 542 23.42 -41.75 -0.27
CA PRO A 542 22.33 -42.37 0.49
C PRO A 542 22.51 -42.40 2.02
N THR A 543 23.72 -42.12 2.52
CA THR A 543 24.03 -42.12 3.95
C THR A 543 23.79 -40.76 4.62
N THR A 544 23.45 -39.73 3.84
CA THR A 544 23.18 -38.37 4.35
C THR A 544 21.99 -38.38 5.31
N LYS A 545 22.13 -37.73 6.47
CA LYS A 545 21.05 -37.50 7.43
C LYS A 545 20.08 -36.45 6.89
N VAL A 546 18.86 -36.85 6.50
CA VAL A 546 17.86 -35.93 5.94
C VAL A 546 16.50 -36.06 6.63
N ILE A 547 15.92 -34.92 7.00
CA ILE A 547 14.56 -34.81 7.52
C ILE A 547 13.63 -34.42 6.37
N LEU A 548 12.54 -35.16 6.20
CA LEU A 548 11.48 -34.88 5.22
C LEU A 548 10.36 -34.13 5.92
N ALA A 549 10.11 -32.90 5.49
CA ALA A 549 9.00 -32.07 5.95
C ALA A 549 8.20 -31.53 4.77
N ALA A 550 6.95 -31.19 5.00
CA ALA A 550 6.09 -30.55 4.02
C ALA A 550 5.24 -29.46 4.67
N ASP A 551 4.72 -28.54 3.85
CA ASP A 551 3.58 -27.72 4.25
C ASP A 551 2.40 -28.61 4.70
N VAL A 552 1.56 -28.10 5.61
CA VAL A 552 0.44 -28.87 6.19
C VAL A 552 -0.52 -29.39 5.12
N THR A 553 -0.64 -28.70 3.98
CA THR A 553 -1.48 -29.12 2.85
C THR A 553 -0.93 -30.30 2.04
N TYR A 554 0.35 -30.65 2.21
CA TYR A 554 1.04 -31.76 1.53
C TYR A 554 1.56 -32.84 2.49
N ILE A 555 1.24 -32.75 3.79
CA ILE A 555 1.79 -33.64 4.82
C ILE A 555 1.45 -35.12 4.57
N ASP A 556 0.27 -35.40 4.02
CA ASP A 556 -0.21 -36.77 3.76
C ASP A 556 0.67 -37.53 2.76
N HIS A 557 1.48 -36.83 1.97
CA HIS A 557 2.42 -37.44 1.02
C HIS A 557 3.74 -37.86 1.65
N ILE A 558 4.11 -37.33 2.83
CA ILE A 558 5.40 -37.60 3.48
C ILE A 558 5.64 -39.10 3.76
N PRO A 559 4.67 -39.87 4.32
CA PRO A 559 4.86 -41.30 4.52
C PRO A 559 5.17 -42.06 3.23
N THR A 560 4.46 -41.74 2.15
CA THR A 560 4.65 -42.36 0.82
C THR A 560 6.02 -42.04 0.24
N VAL A 561 6.44 -40.77 0.29
CA VAL A 561 7.77 -40.32 -0.15
C VAL A 561 8.86 -41.02 0.66
N HIS A 562 8.71 -41.09 1.99
CA HIS A 562 9.65 -41.75 2.89
C HIS A 562 9.83 -43.23 2.57
N SER A 563 8.73 -44.00 2.45
CA SER A 563 8.79 -45.41 2.08
C SER A 563 9.44 -45.64 0.72
N ARG A 564 9.21 -44.75 -0.25
CA ARG A 564 9.83 -44.86 -1.58
C ARG A 564 11.32 -44.57 -1.57
N LEU A 565 11.78 -43.59 -0.79
CA LEU A 565 13.21 -43.29 -0.64
C LEU A 565 13.97 -44.38 0.11
N LEU A 566 13.34 -45.04 1.10
CA LEU A 566 13.93 -46.22 1.75
C LEU A 566 14.15 -47.37 0.75
N GLN A 567 13.21 -47.60 -0.18
CA GLN A 567 13.37 -48.60 -1.24
C GLN A 567 14.52 -48.28 -2.21
N GLU A 568 14.84 -46.99 -2.39
CA GLU A 568 15.95 -46.51 -3.22
C GLU A 568 17.31 -46.58 -2.51
N GLY A 569 17.35 -47.01 -1.24
CA GLY A 569 18.60 -47.31 -0.50
C GLY A 569 19.08 -46.22 0.47
N TYR A 570 18.27 -45.19 0.75
CA TYR A 570 18.58 -44.19 1.77
C TYR A 570 18.37 -44.77 3.19
N THR A 571 19.34 -44.62 4.08
CA THR A 571 19.31 -45.26 5.41
C THR A 571 19.02 -44.29 6.56
N ASN A 572 19.39 -43.02 6.42
CA ASN A 572 19.31 -42.02 7.49
C ASN A 572 18.23 -40.95 7.20
N LEU A 573 16.99 -41.40 6.99
CA LEU A 573 15.84 -40.53 6.73
C LEU A 573 14.91 -40.47 7.94
N PHE A 574 14.33 -39.28 8.17
CA PHE A 574 13.27 -39.10 9.16
C PHE A 574 12.06 -38.41 8.54
N ALA A 575 10.89 -39.05 8.66
CA ALA A 575 9.61 -38.48 8.22
C ALA A 575 8.94 -37.72 9.37
N THR A 576 8.68 -36.42 9.18
CA THR A 576 7.99 -35.62 10.19
C THR A 576 6.47 -35.86 10.16
N ASN A 577 5.86 -35.92 11.33
CA ASN A 577 4.41 -35.85 11.54
C ASN A 577 4.04 -34.52 12.23
N LEU A 578 2.80 -34.08 12.09
CA LEU A 578 2.32 -32.86 12.74
C LEU A 578 2.11 -33.08 14.24
N VAL A 579 2.50 -32.08 15.03
CA VAL A 579 2.20 -31.94 16.46
C VAL A 579 1.75 -30.51 16.73
N HIS A 580 0.95 -30.29 17.76
CA HIS A 580 0.47 -28.96 18.14
C HIS A 580 1.40 -28.30 19.16
N ASP A 581 2.70 -28.31 18.85
CA ASP A 581 3.76 -27.76 19.69
C ASP A 581 4.65 -26.82 18.85
N PRO A 582 4.42 -25.50 18.89
CA PRO A 582 5.22 -24.54 18.15
C PRO A 582 6.64 -24.40 18.72
N SER A 583 6.89 -24.85 19.95
CA SER A 583 8.20 -24.77 20.63
C SER A 583 9.11 -25.96 20.30
N SER A 584 8.64 -26.96 19.57
CA SER A 584 9.47 -28.10 19.14
C SER A 584 10.66 -27.64 18.29
N ALA A 585 11.74 -28.44 18.25
CA ALA A 585 12.97 -28.06 17.56
C ALA A 585 12.72 -27.75 16.06
N ILE A 586 11.80 -28.50 15.43
CA ILE A 586 11.14 -28.12 14.18
C ILE A 586 9.68 -27.77 14.53
N PRO A 587 9.25 -26.49 14.43
CA PRO A 587 7.92 -26.06 14.87
C PRO A 587 6.77 -26.92 14.33
N ASN A 588 5.88 -27.34 15.24
CA ASN A 588 4.70 -28.16 14.99
C ASN A 588 4.97 -29.49 14.30
N ARG A 589 6.18 -30.03 14.43
CA ARG A 589 6.59 -31.29 13.81
C ARG A 589 7.33 -32.19 14.77
N THR A 590 7.18 -33.50 14.58
CA THR A 590 8.03 -34.50 15.25
C THR A 590 9.48 -34.34 14.83
N VAL A 591 10.39 -34.78 15.69
CA VAL A 591 11.84 -34.76 15.48
C VAL A 591 12.43 -36.13 15.79
N PRO A 592 13.61 -36.48 15.22
CA PRO A 592 14.30 -37.72 15.56
C PRO A 592 14.56 -37.84 17.07
N ASP A 593 14.60 -39.07 17.60
CA ASP A 593 14.80 -39.30 19.04
C ASP A 593 16.13 -38.70 19.55
N SER A 594 17.18 -38.71 18.72
CA SER A 594 18.46 -38.05 19.04
C SER A 594 18.31 -36.54 19.29
N VAL A 595 17.43 -35.88 18.53
CA VAL A 595 17.13 -34.45 18.65
C VAL A 595 16.24 -34.17 19.86
N ARG A 596 15.38 -35.13 20.22
CA ARG A 596 14.53 -35.04 21.43
C ARG A 596 15.36 -35.02 22.70
N GLU A 597 16.44 -35.80 22.75
CA GLU A 597 17.35 -35.86 23.90
C GLU A 597 18.36 -34.70 23.89
N THR A 598 18.92 -34.36 22.72
CA THR A 598 19.82 -33.23 22.54
C THR A 598 19.39 -32.37 21.34
N PRO A 599 18.66 -31.25 21.57
CA PRO A 599 18.15 -30.39 20.50
C PRO A 599 19.21 -29.86 19.54
N ASP A 600 20.44 -29.64 20.02
CA ASP A 600 21.56 -29.15 19.21
C ASP A 600 22.03 -30.14 18.13
N SER A 601 21.71 -31.44 18.29
CA SER A 601 22.02 -32.47 17.28
C SER A 601 21.26 -32.28 15.98
N LEU A 602 20.23 -31.42 15.95
CA LEU A 602 19.52 -31.04 14.74
C LEU A 602 20.43 -30.38 13.69
N SER A 603 21.53 -29.77 14.14
CA SER A 603 22.54 -29.14 13.26
C SER A 603 23.29 -30.14 12.37
N GLU A 604 23.23 -31.44 12.68
CA GLU A 604 23.79 -32.52 11.86
C GLU A 604 22.86 -32.95 10.71
N TRP A 605 21.59 -32.54 10.76
CA TRP A 605 20.57 -32.96 9.80
C TRP A 605 20.37 -31.89 8.72
N GLN A 606 20.11 -32.34 7.49
CA GLN A 606 19.64 -31.50 6.40
C GLN A 606 18.11 -31.62 6.29
N LEU A 607 17.44 -30.54 5.91
CA LEU A 607 15.99 -30.52 5.75
C LEU A 607 15.61 -30.46 4.27
N PHE A 608 14.77 -31.39 3.82
CA PHE A 608 14.10 -31.32 2.53
C PHE A 608 12.62 -30.98 2.76
N HIS A 609 12.22 -29.78 2.35
CA HIS A 609 10.89 -29.25 2.57
C HIS A 609 10.08 -29.24 1.27
N ILE A 610 8.91 -29.89 1.26
CA ILE A 610 7.96 -29.89 0.14
C ILE A 610 7.02 -28.68 0.27
N SER A 611 6.90 -27.90 -0.81
CA SER A 611 6.23 -26.58 -0.86
C SER A 611 7.04 -25.48 -0.17
N ASP A 612 6.78 -24.22 -0.53
CA ASP A 612 7.44 -23.06 0.06
C ASP A 612 7.01 -22.86 1.53
N PRO A 613 7.92 -22.99 2.52
CA PRO A 613 7.61 -22.78 3.93
C PRO A 613 7.46 -21.28 4.26
N PRO A 614 6.75 -20.94 5.36
CA PRO A 614 6.72 -19.58 5.90
C PRO A 614 8.10 -19.02 6.17
N THR A 615 8.28 -17.71 6.00
CA THR A 615 9.54 -17.03 6.34
C THR A 615 9.91 -17.21 7.81
N ALA A 616 8.93 -17.18 8.73
CA ALA A 616 9.17 -17.43 10.15
C ALA A 616 9.77 -18.82 10.39
N LEU A 617 9.22 -19.85 9.75
CA LEU A 617 9.74 -21.23 9.84
C LEU A 617 11.16 -21.32 9.29
N LEU A 618 11.43 -20.70 8.13
CA LEU A 618 12.77 -20.66 7.54
C LEU A 618 13.78 -19.97 8.46
N MET A 619 13.41 -18.85 9.08
CA MET A 619 14.28 -18.12 9.99
C MET A 619 14.60 -18.94 11.25
N THR A 620 13.61 -19.62 11.82
CA THR A 620 13.81 -20.52 12.97
C THR A 620 14.75 -21.68 12.61
N LEU A 621 14.57 -22.27 11.44
CA LEU A 621 15.35 -23.44 10.99
C LEU A 621 16.78 -23.10 10.59
N ALA A 622 17.03 -21.88 10.10
CA ALA A 622 18.32 -21.49 9.54
C ALA A 622 19.53 -21.64 10.48
N SER A 623 19.31 -21.61 11.79
CA SER A 623 20.34 -21.80 12.81
C SER A 623 20.35 -23.20 13.42
N ARG A 624 19.31 -24.00 13.15
CA ARG A 624 19.05 -25.28 13.81
C ARG A 624 19.41 -26.48 12.94
N VAL A 625 19.41 -26.35 11.61
CA VAL A 625 19.76 -27.42 10.66
C VAL A 625 21.00 -27.08 9.83
N ALA A 626 21.68 -28.09 9.28
CA ALA A 626 22.86 -27.91 8.44
C ALA A 626 22.55 -27.16 7.13
N SER A 627 21.43 -27.51 6.48
CA SER A 627 20.97 -26.91 5.23
C SER A 627 19.48 -27.13 5.05
N VAL A 628 18.82 -26.28 4.26
CA VAL A 628 17.42 -26.41 3.89
C VAL A 628 17.30 -26.38 2.37
N HIS A 629 16.68 -27.40 1.79
CA HIS A 629 16.34 -27.47 0.37
C HIS A 629 14.82 -27.50 0.22
N ILE A 630 14.29 -26.60 -0.61
CA ILE A 630 12.86 -26.42 -0.82
C ILE A 630 12.49 -26.98 -2.20
N TYR A 631 11.51 -27.89 -2.24
CA TYR A 631 10.89 -28.36 -3.47
C TYR A 631 9.65 -27.50 -3.77
N PRO A 632 9.67 -26.64 -4.80
CA PRO A 632 8.56 -25.74 -5.10
C PRO A 632 7.38 -26.49 -5.73
N THR A 633 6.16 -26.12 -5.33
CA THR A 633 4.90 -26.76 -5.77
C THR A 633 3.99 -25.81 -6.56
N ASN A 634 4.54 -24.66 -7.01
CA ASN A 634 3.79 -23.56 -7.64
C ASN A 634 3.30 -23.90 -9.06
N ASP A 635 3.93 -24.86 -9.75
CA ASP A 635 3.50 -25.35 -11.06
C ASP A 635 3.43 -26.89 -11.05
N PRO A 636 2.25 -27.48 -10.77
CA PRO A 636 2.09 -28.93 -10.67
C PRO A 636 2.24 -29.67 -12.01
N LYS A 637 2.32 -28.95 -13.15
CA LYS A 637 2.49 -29.55 -14.49
C LYS A 637 3.96 -29.67 -14.89
N ASN A 638 4.87 -29.05 -14.16
CA ASN A 638 6.29 -29.10 -14.46
C ASN A 638 6.92 -30.36 -13.85
N GLU A 639 7.36 -31.29 -14.69
CA GLU A 639 8.01 -32.53 -14.24
C GLU A 639 9.52 -32.35 -13.93
N ASN A 640 10.12 -31.22 -14.33
CA ASN A 640 11.55 -30.92 -14.14
C ASN A 640 11.75 -29.81 -13.11
N VAL A 641 11.26 -30.04 -11.89
CA VAL A 641 11.40 -29.11 -10.77
C VAL A 641 12.72 -29.36 -10.03
N LYS A 642 13.54 -28.31 -9.88
CA LYS A 642 14.79 -28.36 -9.13
C LYS A 642 14.61 -27.81 -7.72
N PRO A 643 15.03 -28.53 -6.66
CA PRO A 643 15.03 -28.00 -5.30
C PRO A 643 15.97 -26.82 -5.16
N LEU A 644 15.55 -25.81 -4.39
CA LEU A 644 16.29 -24.59 -4.16
C LEU A 644 16.89 -24.61 -2.75
N ALA A 645 18.20 -24.35 -2.64
CA ALA A 645 18.83 -24.14 -1.34
C ALA A 645 18.35 -22.82 -0.74
N ALA A 646 17.75 -22.87 0.46
CA ALA A 646 17.25 -21.69 1.14
C ALA A 646 18.38 -20.95 1.86
N SER A 647 18.42 -19.62 1.74
CA SER A 647 19.34 -18.76 2.49
C SER A 647 18.59 -17.64 3.18
N THR A 648 18.74 -17.56 4.51
CA THR A 648 18.12 -16.54 5.36
C THR A 648 19.12 -15.48 5.83
N ALA A 649 20.40 -15.60 5.45
CA ALA A 649 21.47 -14.74 5.97
C ALA A 649 21.21 -13.25 5.74
N ILE A 650 20.65 -12.87 4.58
CA ILE A 650 20.30 -11.48 4.28
C ILE A 650 19.11 -11.01 5.14
N ALA A 651 18.09 -11.86 5.32
CA ALA A 651 16.93 -11.54 6.15
C ALA A 651 17.34 -11.35 7.62
N LEU A 652 18.11 -12.29 8.18
CA LEU A 652 18.65 -12.20 9.55
C LEU A 652 19.51 -10.93 9.75
N ARG A 653 20.38 -10.58 8.80
CA ARG A 653 21.17 -9.33 8.86
C ARG A 653 20.30 -8.08 8.87
N ARG A 654 19.25 -8.04 8.04
CA ARG A 654 18.28 -6.92 8.00
C ARG A 654 17.50 -6.80 9.31
N ARG A 655 17.07 -7.92 9.89
CA ARG A 655 16.43 -7.94 11.21
C ARG A 655 17.38 -7.45 12.28
N TYR A 656 18.61 -7.95 12.35
CA TYR A 656 19.60 -7.51 13.32
C TYR A 656 19.86 -5.99 13.25
N ALA A 657 20.03 -5.43 12.06
CA ALA A 657 20.15 -3.98 11.87
C ALA A 657 18.94 -3.19 12.41
N THR A 658 17.74 -3.77 12.32
CA THR A 658 16.51 -3.20 12.88
C THR A 658 16.53 -3.21 14.40
N LEU A 659 17.02 -4.29 15.02
CA LEU A 659 17.13 -4.41 16.49
C LEU A 659 18.12 -3.40 17.06
N THR A 660 19.28 -3.24 16.42
CA THR A 660 20.28 -2.23 16.81
C THR A 660 19.73 -0.81 16.74
N ARG A 661 18.80 -0.53 15.82
CA ARG A 661 18.12 0.77 15.74
C ARG A 661 17.07 0.96 16.84
N LEU A 662 16.42 -0.12 17.28
CA LEU A 662 15.37 -0.10 18.29
C LEU A 662 15.90 -0.11 19.72
N SER A 663 17.19 -0.39 19.94
CA SER A 663 17.76 -0.37 21.29
C SER A 663 17.68 1.01 21.95
N THR A 664 17.67 2.09 21.16
CA THR A 664 17.52 3.47 21.65
C THR A 664 16.09 3.98 21.61
N ALA A 665 15.12 3.16 21.19
CA ALA A 665 13.71 3.57 21.13
C ALA A 665 13.14 3.83 22.54
N PRO A 666 12.58 5.02 22.83
CA PRO A 666 12.01 5.34 24.14
C PRO A 666 10.59 4.82 24.34
N ILE A 667 9.82 4.62 23.25
CA ILE A 667 8.41 4.25 23.30
C ILE A 667 8.13 3.08 22.35
N PHE A 668 7.55 2.00 22.89
CA PHE A 668 7.11 0.83 22.14
C PHE A 668 5.58 0.71 22.09
N GLY A 669 5.05 0.23 20.98
CA GLY A 669 3.65 -0.14 20.81
C GLY A 669 3.49 -1.65 20.79
N ILE A 670 2.65 -2.20 21.65
CA ILE A 670 2.32 -3.62 21.73
C ILE A 670 1.04 -3.85 20.92
N LEU A 671 1.14 -4.60 19.83
CA LEU A 671 0.03 -4.94 18.95
C LEU A 671 -0.46 -6.34 19.30
N VAL A 672 -1.69 -6.45 19.80
CA VAL A 672 -2.36 -7.72 20.05
C VAL A 672 -3.21 -8.03 18.83
N ASN A 673 -2.72 -8.96 18.00
CA ASN A 673 -3.27 -9.24 16.69
C ASN A 673 -4.31 -10.37 16.64
N THR A 674 -4.16 -11.33 17.55
CA THR A 674 -5.12 -12.41 17.73
C THR A 674 -5.29 -12.72 19.21
N LEU A 675 -6.52 -13.04 19.58
CA LEU A 675 -6.92 -13.43 20.94
C LEU A 675 -7.09 -14.95 21.08
N SER A 676 -6.86 -15.69 20.00
CA SER A 676 -7.06 -17.15 19.94
C SER A 676 -5.81 -17.94 20.32
N VAL A 677 -4.63 -17.32 20.35
CA VAL A 677 -3.36 -18.03 20.63
C VAL A 677 -3.18 -18.19 22.13
N LYS A 678 -2.91 -19.42 22.58
CA LYS A 678 -2.64 -19.74 23.99
C LYS A 678 -1.52 -18.87 24.56
N ASN A 679 -1.67 -18.48 25.82
CA ASN A 679 -0.71 -17.66 26.58
C ASN A 679 -0.49 -16.23 26.05
N TYR A 680 -1.34 -15.72 25.15
CA TYR A 680 -1.19 -14.35 24.64
C TYR A 680 -1.18 -13.29 25.77
N LEU A 681 -1.97 -13.48 26.83
CA LEU A 681 -1.98 -12.56 27.98
C LEU A 681 -0.66 -12.60 28.77
N HIS A 682 -0.06 -13.78 28.95
CA HIS A 682 1.20 -13.93 29.65
C HIS A 682 2.34 -13.27 28.89
N ILE A 683 2.41 -13.45 27.57
CA ILE A 683 3.44 -12.78 26.76
C ILE A 683 3.21 -11.26 26.68
N VAL A 684 1.96 -10.78 26.68
CA VAL A 684 1.65 -9.34 26.80
C VAL A 684 2.23 -8.77 28.09
N GLU A 685 1.99 -9.44 29.22
CA GLU A 685 2.47 -9.00 30.52
C GLU A 685 4.00 -9.04 30.61
N HIS A 686 4.61 -10.12 30.11
CA HIS A 686 6.07 -10.27 30.02
C HIS A 686 6.71 -9.16 29.18
N VAL A 687 6.18 -8.88 27.99
CA VAL A 687 6.65 -7.81 27.11
C VAL A 687 6.52 -6.44 27.79
N LYS A 688 5.39 -6.18 28.47
CA LYS A 688 5.20 -4.94 29.23
C LYS A 688 6.23 -4.80 30.34
N GLN A 689 6.45 -5.86 31.11
CA GLN A 689 7.42 -5.89 32.19
C GLN A 689 8.83 -5.64 31.66
N LYS A 690 9.26 -6.31 30.60
CA LYS A 690 10.58 -6.11 29.99
C LYS A 690 10.81 -4.69 29.49
N ILE A 691 9.81 -4.08 28.86
CA ILE A 691 9.90 -2.67 28.42
C ILE A 691 10.00 -1.73 29.63
N ALA A 692 9.26 -2.02 30.71
CA ALA A 692 9.28 -1.22 31.94
C ALA A 692 10.61 -1.36 32.71
N GLU A 693 11.16 -2.58 32.82
CA GLU A 693 12.48 -2.87 33.40
C GLU A 693 13.59 -2.10 32.67
N ALA A 694 13.49 -1.97 31.34
CA ALA A 694 14.40 -1.16 30.53
C ALA A 694 14.16 0.37 30.65
N GLY A 695 13.25 0.82 31.53
CA GLY A 695 12.94 2.24 31.76
C GLY A 695 12.21 2.92 30.59
N LYS A 696 11.54 2.14 29.72
CA LYS A 696 10.88 2.63 28.49
C LYS A 696 9.36 2.61 28.63
N LYS A 697 8.64 3.34 27.77
CA LYS A 697 7.17 3.39 27.78
C LYS A 697 6.57 2.39 26.80
N SER A 698 5.44 1.79 27.17
CA SER A 698 4.66 0.91 26.28
C SER A 698 3.19 1.32 26.21
N TYR A 699 2.60 1.21 25.02
CA TYR A 699 1.16 1.35 24.79
C TYR A 699 0.62 0.07 24.14
N MET A 700 -0.57 -0.37 24.54
CA MET A 700 -1.18 -1.60 24.02
C MET A 700 -2.35 -1.28 23.09
N PHE A 701 -2.37 -1.95 21.94
CA PHE A 701 -3.39 -1.80 20.90
C PHE A 701 -3.93 -3.18 20.52
N VAL A 702 -5.25 -3.30 20.47
CA VAL A 702 -5.91 -4.50 19.95
C VAL A 702 -6.35 -4.21 18.52
N VAL A 703 -5.77 -4.91 17.56
CA VAL A 703 -5.99 -4.68 16.11
C VAL A 703 -5.96 -6.02 15.41
N GLY A 704 -6.91 -6.35 14.54
CA GLY A 704 -6.86 -7.57 13.72
C GLY A 704 -5.70 -7.58 12.70
N LYS A 705 -5.97 -7.69 11.40
CA LYS A 705 -4.91 -7.64 10.37
C LYS A 705 -4.17 -6.31 10.43
N LEU A 706 -2.84 -6.41 10.49
CA LEU A 706 -1.92 -5.29 10.48
C LEU A 706 -2.00 -4.55 9.16
N ASN A 707 -2.13 -3.23 9.25
CA ASN A 707 -2.12 -2.33 8.10
C ASN A 707 -1.26 -1.13 8.46
N ALA A 708 -0.31 -0.77 7.59
CA ALA A 708 0.56 0.39 7.76
C ALA A 708 -0.23 1.66 8.11
N ALA A 709 -1.39 1.88 7.49
CA ALA A 709 -2.32 2.98 7.76
C ALA A 709 -2.73 3.08 9.24
N LYS A 710 -3.11 1.95 9.84
CA LYS A 710 -3.57 1.89 11.24
C LYS A 710 -2.42 2.22 12.20
N VAL A 711 -1.24 1.71 11.91
CA VAL A 711 -0.05 1.83 12.77
C VAL A 711 0.56 3.23 12.69
N ALA A 712 0.54 3.86 11.51
CA ALA A 712 1.03 5.22 11.32
C ALA A 712 0.24 6.29 12.11
N ASN A 713 -0.98 5.99 12.53
CA ASN A 713 -1.79 6.88 13.35
C ASN A 713 -1.14 7.21 14.71
N PHE A 714 -0.15 6.42 15.14
CA PHE A 714 0.54 6.58 16.42
C PHE A 714 2.01 6.94 16.19
N SER A 715 2.22 8.21 15.79
CA SER A 715 3.55 8.78 15.52
C SER A 715 4.54 8.72 16.68
N GLU A 716 4.03 8.67 17.91
CA GLU A 716 4.79 8.67 19.16
C GLU A 716 5.47 7.33 19.45
N ILE A 717 5.14 6.28 18.68
CA ILE A 717 5.70 4.95 18.86
C ILE A 717 6.91 4.79 17.94
N ASP A 718 8.04 4.39 18.53
CA ASP A 718 9.30 4.26 17.82
C ASP A 718 9.57 2.84 17.32
N GLY A 719 8.94 1.84 17.93
CA GLY A 719 8.97 0.44 17.51
C GLY A 719 7.71 -0.31 17.91
N TRP A 720 7.32 -1.27 17.09
CA TRP A 720 6.11 -2.08 17.30
C TRP A 720 6.47 -3.51 17.66
N VAL A 721 5.79 -4.08 18.63
CA VAL A 721 5.93 -5.46 19.07
C VAL A 721 4.64 -6.20 18.76
N VAL A 722 4.69 -7.21 17.88
CA VAL A 722 3.51 -7.96 17.45
C VAL A 722 3.34 -9.22 18.28
N ILE A 723 2.15 -9.35 18.86
CA ILE A 723 1.68 -10.52 19.58
C ILE A 723 0.63 -11.17 18.70
N GLY A 724 1.10 -12.16 17.92
CA GLY A 724 0.33 -12.87 16.90
C GLY A 724 0.62 -14.36 16.89
N CYS A 725 0.14 -15.09 15.87
CA CYS A 725 0.57 -16.49 15.69
C CYS A 725 2.06 -16.51 15.30
N TRP A 726 2.75 -17.63 15.60
CA TRP A 726 4.19 -17.75 15.37
C TRP A 726 4.56 -17.63 13.87
N GLU A 727 3.63 -17.95 12.97
CA GLU A 727 3.83 -17.93 11.52
C GLU A 727 3.71 -16.52 10.92
N SER A 728 2.65 -15.78 11.28
CA SER A 728 2.29 -14.48 10.70
C SER A 728 2.70 -13.27 11.54
N SER A 729 3.30 -13.49 12.73
CA SER A 729 3.83 -12.40 13.58
C SER A 729 5.10 -11.77 13.03
N LEU A 730 5.83 -12.45 12.15
CA LEU A 730 7.02 -11.91 11.48
C LEU A 730 6.61 -10.98 10.33
N VAL A 731 6.63 -9.67 10.58
CA VAL A 731 6.34 -8.64 9.60
C VAL A 731 7.64 -7.98 9.13
N ASP A 732 8.03 -8.23 7.87
CA ASP A 732 9.18 -7.59 7.21
C ASP A 732 8.73 -6.89 5.92
N SER A 733 8.07 -5.74 6.07
CA SER A 733 7.71 -4.86 4.96
C SER A 733 8.28 -3.46 5.17
N LYS A 734 8.69 -2.82 4.07
CA LYS A 734 9.13 -1.42 4.02
C LYS A 734 7.98 -0.43 4.13
N ASP A 735 6.73 -0.90 4.03
CA ASP A 735 5.54 -0.05 4.05
C ASP A 735 5.23 0.50 5.43
N PHE A 736 5.71 -0.18 6.49
CA PHE A 736 5.53 0.27 7.87
C PHE A 736 6.51 1.39 8.21
N TRP A 737 5.97 2.56 8.59
CA TRP A 737 6.74 3.75 8.98
C TRP A 737 7.75 3.48 10.11
N LYS A 738 7.36 2.61 11.05
CA LYS A 738 8.18 2.19 12.18
C LYS A 738 8.33 0.67 12.13
N PRO A 739 9.51 0.13 12.48
CA PRO A 739 9.76 -1.30 12.40
C PRO A 739 8.84 -2.08 13.32
N VAL A 740 8.50 -3.29 12.86
CA VAL A 740 7.65 -4.25 13.56
C VAL A 740 8.48 -5.47 13.91
N ILE A 741 8.56 -5.79 15.20
CA ILE A 741 9.37 -6.86 15.77
C ILE A 741 8.54 -7.85 16.58
N THR A 742 9.10 -9.03 16.80
CA THR A 742 8.52 -10.09 17.63
C THR A 742 8.93 -9.92 19.11
N PRO A 743 8.27 -10.62 20.07
CA PRO A 743 8.67 -10.59 21.47
C PRO A 743 10.12 -11.03 21.71
N PHE A 744 10.60 -12.05 21.01
CA PHE A 744 11.99 -12.50 21.05
C PHE A 744 12.98 -11.39 20.65
N GLU A 745 12.69 -10.72 19.53
CA GLU A 745 13.50 -9.64 19.00
C GLU A 745 13.52 -8.41 19.92
N LEU A 746 12.43 -8.17 20.64
CA LEU A 746 12.36 -7.11 21.64
C LEU A 746 13.35 -7.36 22.77
N GLU A 747 13.38 -8.57 23.34
CA GLU A 747 14.32 -8.89 24.42
C GLU A 747 15.76 -8.64 24.00
N LEU A 748 16.12 -9.04 22.78
CA LEU A 748 17.45 -8.78 22.23
C LEU A 748 17.73 -7.29 22.00
N ALA A 749 16.71 -6.52 21.57
CA ALA A 749 16.83 -5.07 21.40
C ALA A 749 16.98 -4.34 22.75
N LEU A 750 16.44 -4.89 23.83
CA LEU A 750 16.51 -4.33 25.18
C LEU A 750 17.81 -4.65 25.93
N LYS A 751 18.56 -5.69 25.53
CA LYS A 751 19.90 -5.99 26.10
C LYS A 751 20.89 -4.86 25.87
N GLU A 752 21.82 -4.66 26.80
CA GLU A 752 22.91 -3.70 26.64
C GLU A 752 23.87 -4.11 25.51
N ASP A 753 24.58 -3.14 24.94
CA ASP A 753 25.47 -3.38 23.79
C ASP A 753 26.63 -4.35 24.12
N ALA A 754 27.07 -4.39 25.38
CA ALA A 754 28.12 -5.30 25.83
C ALA A 754 27.65 -6.77 25.92
N GLU A 755 26.34 -6.98 26.13
CA GLU A 755 25.74 -8.30 26.34
C GLU A 755 24.96 -8.81 25.11
N ARG A 756 24.67 -7.92 24.15
CA ARG A 756 23.92 -8.25 22.93
C ARG A 756 24.79 -9.05 21.95
N VAL A 757 24.71 -10.38 22.05
CA VAL A 757 25.36 -11.31 21.11
C VAL A 757 24.34 -11.88 20.12
N TRP A 758 24.58 -11.68 18.83
CA TRP A 758 23.79 -12.31 17.76
C TRP A 758 24.35 -13.68 17.40
N THR A 759 23.69 -14.74 17.86
CA THR A 759 24.07 -16.13 17.59
C THR A 759 23.55 -16.66 16.25
N GLY A 760 22.71 -15.89 15.55
CA GLY A 760 21.97 -16.35 14.36
C GLY A 760 20.70 -17.14 14.69
N ALA A 761 20.49 -17.51 15.96
CA ALA A 761 19.27 -18.15 16.42
C ALA A 761 18.09 -17.16 16.40
N TRP A 762 16.95 -17.61 15.88
CA TRP A 762 15.72 -16.83 15.82
C TRP A 762 14.53 -17.65 16.29
N GLN A 763 13.62 -17.02 17.04
CA GLN A 763 12.50 -17.67 17.68
C GLN A 763 11.21 -16.87 17.51
N SER A 764 10.12 -17.56 17.17
CA SER A 764 8.79 -16.98 16.93
C SER A 764 7.75 -17.33 17.98
N ASP A 765 7.94 -18.41 18.74
CA ASP A 765 6.93 -18.95 19.65
C ASP A 765 6.97 -18.28 21.02
N PHE A 766 5.80 -18.09 21.64
CA PHE A 766 5.71 -17.41 22.95
C PHE A 766 6.32 -18.22 24.08
N GLN A 767 6.08 -19.53 24.09
CA GLN A 767 6.47 -20.38 25.22
C GLN A 767 7.99 -20.48 25.35
N GLY A 768 8.73 -20.57 24.24
CA GLY A 768 10.17 -20.57 24.27
C GLY A 768 10.78 -19.21 24.59
N VAL A 769 10.09 -18.09 24.32
CA VAL A 769 10.48 -16.77 24.86
C VAL A 769 10.26 -16.70 26.36
N LEU A 770 9.09 -17.13 26.85
CA LEU A 770 8.75 -17.13 28.29
C LEU A 770 9.64 -18.07 29.13
N ASN A 771 10.20 -19.12 28.53
CA ASN A 771 11.01 -20.12 29.22
C ASN A 771 12.52 -19.78 29.27
N GLN A 772 12.97 -18.63 28.74
CA GLN A 772 14.39 -18.26 28.85
C GLN A 772 14.75 -17.94 30.31
N PRO A 773 15.85 -18.51 30.86
CA PRO A 773 16.19 -18.32 32.28
C PRO A 773 16.58 -16.87 32.58
N HIS A 774 16.02 -16.31 33.65
CA HIS A 774 16.45 -15.03 34.24
C HIS A 774 17.92 -15.14 34.67
N GLN A 775 18.81 -14.31 34.12
CA GLN A 775 20.11 -14.06 34.75
C GLN A 775 19.87 -13.14 35.95
N GLU A 776 19.82 -13.71 37.15
CA GLU A 776 19.96 -12.95 38.38
C GLU A 776 21.34 -12.28 38.38
N SER A 777 21.35 -10.96 38.45
CA SER A 777 22.56 -10.17 38.70
C SER A 777 23.17 -10.62 40.02
N LYS A 778 24.39 -11.15 39.97
CA LYS A 778 25.18 -11.49 41.15
C LYS A 778 25.54 -10.21 41.91
N ASP A 779 24.84 -9.97 43.02
CA ASP A 779 25.36 -9.15 44.11
C ASP A 779 26.70 -9.75 44.56
N THR A 780 27.74 -8.92 44.54
CA THR A 780 29.06 -9.29 45.05
C THR A 780 29.14 -8.80 46.48
N GLU A 781 29.17 -9.75 47.42
CA GLU A 781 29.56 -9.55 48.83
C GLU A 781 31.04 -9.14 48.95
N GLU A 782 31.40 -8.66 50.15
CA GLU A 782 32.71 -8.21 50.70
C GLU A 782 32.91 -6.67 50.67
N ASP A 783 33.13 -5.95 51.78
CA ASP A 783 33.50 -6.37 53.15
C ASP A 783 33.22 -5.23 54.16
N GLU A 784 32.89 -5.60 55.40
CA GLU A 784 32.62 -4.74 56.56
C GLU A 784 33.90 -4.21 57.25
N THR A 785 33.72 -3.21 58.14
CA THR A 785 34.46 -2.84 59.41
C THR A 785 34.78 -1.32 59.44
N THR A 786 34.47 -0.47 60.43
CA THR A 786 33.94 -0.52 61.83
C THR A 786 33.53 0.94 62.27
N PRO A 787 33.08 1.30 63.50
CA PRO A 787 31.73 1.83 63.72
C PRO A 787 31.59 3.18 64.48
N SER A 788 30.33 3.65 64.55
CA SER A 788 29.65 4.46 65.59
C SER A 788 30.15 5.87 65.95
N ASN A 789 29.33 6.88 65.66
CA ASN A 789 28.68 7.69 66.71
C ASN A 789 27.43 8.41 66.15
N GLY A 790 26.36 8.41 66.95
CA GLY A 790 25.02 8.82 66.54
C GLY A 790 24.78 10.32 66.50
N VAL A 791 23.59 10.69 66.02
CA VAL A 791 22.57 11.55 66.64
C VAL A 791 21.51 11.87 65.57
N THR A 792 20.28 11.97 66.05
CA THR A 792 18.99 12.20 65.41
C THR A 792 18.86 13.48 64.60
N ALA A 793 18.02 13.38 63.56
CA ALA A 793 17.11 14.39 63.00
C ALA A 793 17.73 15.63 62.31
N ASP A 794 16.95 16.15 61.36
CA ASP A 794 17.18 17.32 60.49
C ASP A 794 18.10 17.04 59.29
N GLU A 795 17.57 16.70 58.11
CA GLU A 795 16.88 17.54 57.11
C GLU A 795 17.83 17.94 55.97
N GLU A 796 17.48 17.43 54.77
CA GLU A 796 17.72 18.00 53.44
C GLU A 796 19.16 18.11 52.90
N GLU A 797 19.64 17.03 52.28
CA GLU A 797 20.58 17.13 51.14
C GLU A 797 19.84 16.83 49.83
N ASP A 798 19.46 17.94 49.20
CA ASP A 798 19.28 18.21 47.77
C ASP A 798 19.64 17.07 46.79
N MET A 799 18.65 16.24 46.43
CA MET A 799 18.70 15.38 45.24
C MET A 799 17.43 15.60 44.41
N SER A 800 17.28 16.82 43.90
CA SER A 800 16.40 17.14 42.78
C SER A 800 17.00 16.60 41.47
N GLU A 801 17.13 15.28 41.32
CA GLU A 801 17.48 14.70 40.02
C GLU A 801 16.29 14.84 39.05
N SER A 802 16.38 15.93 38.30
CA SER A 802 15.50 16.39 37.22
C SER A 802 14.82 15.28 36.42
N GLU A 803 13.51 15.43 36.19
CA GLU A 803 12.71 14.72 35.17
C GLU A 803 13.18 15.00 33.71
N SER A 804 14.41 15.45 33.51
CA SER A 804 14.95 15.91 32.22
C SER A 804 16.45 15.67 32.16
N ALA A 805 16.86 14.40 32.16
CA ALA A 805 18.18 14.06 31.64
C ALA A 805 18.32 14.64 30.23
N PRO A 806 19.44 15.31 29.91
CA PRO A 806 19.64 15.92 28.60
C PRO A 806 19.57 14.86 27.50
N PRO A 807 19.03 15.19 26.31
CA PRO A 807 18.93 14.23 25.23
C PRO A 807 20.32 13.77 24.78
N GLU A 808 20.51 12.47 24.67
CA GLU A 808 21.80 11.86 24.30
C GLU A 808 21.90 11.72 22.78
N PHE A 809 23.06 12.01 22.20
CA PHE A 809 23.28 11.83 20.76
C PHE A 809 23.54 10.36 20.44
N ASP A 810 22.59 9.70 19.78
CA ASP A 810 22.74 8.34 19.33
C ASP A 810 23.56 8.28 18.04
N LEU A 811 24.79 7.78 18.14
CA LEU A 811 25.73 7.61 17.02
C LEU A 811 25.21 6.65 15.94
N ARG A 812 24.23 5.79 16.23
CA ARG A 812 23.68 4.79 15.30
C ARG A 812 22.59 5.37 14.42
N THR A 813 21.71 6.17 15.02
CA THR A 813 20.61 6.83 14.31
C THR A 813 21.01 8.23 13.81
N GLY A 814 22.11 8.79 14.31
CA GLY A 814 22.58 10.14 14.02
C GLY A 814 21.66 11.22 14.59
N ARG A 815 20.89 10.90 15.64
CA ARG A 815 19.84 11.74 16.20
C ARG A 815 19.96 11.84 17.73
N TYR A 816 19.48 12.93 18.28
CA TYR A 816 19.33 13.08 19.73
C TYR A 816 18.11 12.29 20.22
N VAL A 817 18.29 11.46 21.24
CA VAL A 817 17.25 10.63 21.86
C VAL A 817 16.93 11.20 23.23
N SER A 818 15.65 11.49 23.49
CA SER A 818 15.18 11.92 24.80
C SER A 818 14.65 10.72 25.60
N HIS A 819 15.20 10.46 26.77
CA HIS A 819 14.68 9.43 27.67
C HIS A 819 13.43 9.96 28.39
N SER A 820 12.25 9.43 28.06
CA SER A 820 11.05 9.72 28.85
C SER A 820 10.85 8.60 29.87
N ARG A 821 11.16 8.86 31.16
CA ARG A 821 10.99 7.86 32.23
C ARG A 821 9.50 7.56 32.50
N PRO A 822 9.13 6.36 32.98
CA PRO A 822 7.78 6.03 33.41
C PRO A 822 7.36 6.90 34.60
N MET A 823 6.13 7.39 34.56
CA MET A 823 5.60 8.36 35.52
C MET A 823 5.07 7.63 36.76
N ARG A 824 5.95 7.11 37.60
CA ARG A 824 5.55 6.56 38.92
C ARG A 824 6.72 6.64 39.92
N ASN A 825 6.72 7.73 40.68
CA ASN A 825 6.86 7.64 42.14
C ASN A 825 6.00 8.76 42.76
N PRO A 826 5.20 8.48 43.81
CA PRO A 826 4.41 9.51 44.46
C PRO A 826 5.36 10.35 45.33
N ALA A 827 5.69 11.58 44.90
CA ALA A 827 6.45 12.49 45.74
C ALA A 827 5.55 13.07 46.86
N PRO A 828 6.06 13.27 48.09
CA PRO A 828 5.27 13.72 49.22
C PRO A 828 4.88 15.19 49.08
N ARG A 829 3.70 15.55 49.58
CA ARG A 829 3.24 16.95 49.68
C ARG A 829 4.13 17.71 50.66
N VAL A 830 4.83 18.73 50.18
CA VAL A 830 5.41 19.77 51.03
C VAL A 830 4.62 21.06 50.83
N SER A 831 4.21 21.65 51.94
CA SER A 831 3.47 22.90 52.05
C SER A 831 4.24 23.81 53.00
N ALA A 832 4.75 24.95 52.51
CA ALA A 832 4.95 26.24 53.19
C ALA A 832 5.83 27.18 52.30
N PRO A 833 6.04 28.47 52.64
CA PRO A 833 5.21 29.57 52.14
C PRO A 833 6.00 30.65 51.38
N ALA A 834 5.26 31.55 50.75
CA ALA A 834 5.77 32.71 50.04
C ALA A 834 6.59 33.65 50.94
N GLU A 835 7.83 33.92 50.55
CA GLU A 835 8.52 35.21 50.54
C GLU A 835 9.92 35.00 49.94
N ASP A 836 10.44 35.99 49.22
CA ASP A 836 11.76 36.03 48.56
C ASP A 836 11.98 35.23 47.26
N ALA A 837 11.43 35.74 46.15
CA ALA A 837 12.02 35.51 44.82
C ALA A 837 11.90 36.76 43.93
N ALA A 838 12.34 37.90 44.44
CA ALA A 838 12.50 39.14 43.67
C ALA A 838 13.99 39.45 43.42
N SER A 839 14.80 38.49 42.98
CA SER A 839 16.15 38.79 42.44
C SER A 839 16.77 37.61 41.67
N ALA A 840 16.16 37.20 40.55
CA ALA A 840 16.85 36.35 39.57
C ALA A 840 16.29 36.53 38.15
N ALA A 841 16.00 37.77 37.77
CA ALA A 841 15.67 38.14 36.40
C ALA A 841 16.93 38.65 35.67
N SER A 842 17.91 37.79 35.41
CA SER A 842 18.97 38.06 34.41
C SER A 842 19.85 36.84 34.13
N GLY A 843 19.43 36.00 33.18
CA GLY A 843 20.26 34.94 32.61
C GLY A 843 19.61 34.41 31.32
N PRO A 844 20.33 34.34 30.18
CA PRO A 844 19.72 33.99 28.90
C PRO A 844 19.30 32.51 28.90
N SER A 845 18.01 32.32 28.69
CA SER A 845 17.29 31.13 28.22
C SER A 845 18.11 30.21 27.28
N ALA A 846 19.03 29.41 27.82
CA ALA A 846 19.73 28.36 27.09
C ALA A 846 19.01 26.99 27.19
N ALA A 847 18.16 26.79 28.21
CA ALA A 847 17.45 25.53 28.41
C ALA A 847 16.13 25.38 27.62
N ARG A 848 15.60 26.48 27.04
CA ARG A 848 14.32 26.45 26.29
C ARG A 848 14.47 26.10 24.80
N ALA A 849 15.69 25.86 24.31
CA ALA A 849 15.96 25.79 22.87
C ALA A 849 16.24 24.39 22.31
N LEU A 850 16.51 23.36 23.12
CA LEU A 850 17.07 22.09 22.60
C LEU A 850 16.20 20.84 22.76
N ALA A 851 15.05 20.94 23.43
CA ALA A 851 14.03 19.89 23.41
C ALA A 851 12.69 20.45 22.93
N LYS A 852 12.66 20.99 21.70
CA LYS A 852 11.41 20.97 20.96
C LYS A 852 11.11 19.48 20.74
N ARG A 853 10.27 18.86 21.59
CA ARG A 853 9.56 17.63 21.19
C ARG A 853 9.00 17.95 19.81
N ALA A 854 9.44 17.22 18.78
CA ALA A 854 8.89 17.37 17.46
C ALA A 854 7.37 17.33 17.62
N LYS A 855 6.70 18.42 17.25
CA LYS A 855 5.25 18.55 17.32
C LYS A 855 4.70 17.52 16.32
N GLY A 856 4.54 16.27 16.76
CA GLY A 856 4.10 15.11 15.99
C GLY A 856 4.83 14.91 14.67
N ASP A 857 5.89 14.09 14.66
CA ASP A 857 6.44 13.53 13.41
C ASP A 857 5.31 12.79 12.69
N LEU A 858 4.72 13.40 11.66
CA LEU A 858 3.64 12.77 10.90
C LEU A 858 4.19 11.49 10.26
N ALA A 859 3.61 10.35 10.63
CA ALA A 859 3.99 9.08 10.06
C ALA A 859 3.69 9.06 8.55
N MET A 860 4.72 8.84 7.74
CA MET A 860 4.57 8.67 6.30
C MET A 860 4.49 7.18 5.94
N ILE A 861 3.46 6.77 5.23
CA ILE A 861 3.36 5.43 4.64
C ILE A 861 3.57 5.58 3.15
N GLY A 862 4.55 4.87 2.58
CA GLY A 862 4.82 4.94 1.14
C GLY A 862 5.12 6.36 0.62
N GLY A 863 5.62 7.27 1.47
CA GLY A 863 5.92 8.66 1.12
C GLY A 863 4.75 9.66 1.21
N ALA A 864 3.59 9.24 1.72
CA ALA A 864 2.42 10.09 2.00
C ALA A 864 2.08 10.12 3.50
N PHE A 865 1.63 11.25 4.04
CA PHE A 865 1.19 11.33 5.44
C PHE A 865 -0.07 10.49 5.67
N SER A 866 -0.12 9.72 6.76
CA SER A 866 -1.36 9.01 7.14
C SER A 866 -2.47 10.02 7.43
N PRO A 867 -3.60 10.02 6.71
CA PRO A 867 -4.73 10.92 6.96
C PRO A 867 -5.30 10.75 8.38
N GLY A 868 -5.27 9.52 8.91
CA GLY A 868 -5.67 9.25 10.30
C GLY A 868 -4.70 9.85 11.32
N ALA A 869 -3.40 9.86 11.04
CA ALA A 869 -2.40 10.52 11.88
C ALA A 869 -2.56 12.05 11.83
N GLU A 870 -2.89 12.60 10.67
CA GLU A 870 -3.16 14.04 10.49
C GLU A 870 -4.45 14.49 11.16
N PHE A 871 -5.52 13.68 11.06
CA PHE A 871 -6.77 13.89 11.78
C PHE A 871 -6.54 13.82 13.30
N LEU A 872 -5.89 12.78 13.81
CA LEU A 872 -5.59 12.66 15.24
C LEU A 872 -4.68 13.78 15.74
N ARG A 873 -3.77 14.31 14.91
CA ARG A 873 -2.94 15.47 15.26
C ARG A 873 -3.75 16.77 15.34
N SER A 874 -4.70 16.98 14.43
CA SER A 874 -5.49 18.22 14.33
C SER A 874 -6.70 18.25 15.28
N GLN A 875 -7.27 17.08 15.60
CA GLN A 875 -8.51 16.93 16.36
C GLN A 875 -8.32 16.26 17.73
N ARG A 876 -7.08 15.95 18.16
CA ARG A 876 -6.83 15.48 19.53
C ARG A 876 -7.24 16.54 20.54
N THR A 877 -8.33 16.27 21.25
CA THR A 877 -8.78 17.06 22.40
C THR A 877 -7.88 16.86 23.62
N TRP A 878 -7.30 15.67 23.77
CA TRP A 878 -6.38 15.35 24.86
C TRP A 878 -4.91 15.38 24.39
N LYS A 879 -4.14 16.37 24.86
CA LYS A 879 -2.69 16.52 24.60
C LYS A 879 -1.79 15.93 25.70
N GLY A 880 -2.38 15.20 26.65
CA GLY A 880 -1.69 14.79 27.87
C GLY A 880 -1.54 15.96 28.85
N LEU A 881 -1.33 15.63 30.13
CA LEU A 881 -0.84 16.58 31.13
C LEU A 881 0.66 16.76 30.90
N GLY A 882 1.03 17.59 29.92
CA GLY A 882 2.40 18.05 29.75
C GLY A 882 2.77 19.04 30.85
N SER A 883 4.07 19.11 31.16
CA SER A 883 4.79 20.04 32.05
C SER A 883 4.58 21.55 31.76
N ASP A 884 3.71 21.86 30.80
CA ASP A 884 3.54 23.16 30.16
C ASP A 884 2.24 23.84 30.63
N PHE A 885 1.63 23.33 31.71
CA PHE A 885 0.50 23.98 32.37
C PHE A 885 0.99 25.20 33.17
N GLU A 886 0.81 26.40 32.61
CA GLU A 886 0.66 27.60 33.42
C GLU A 886 -0.67 27.47 34.17
N ILE A 887 -0.61 27.29 35.48
CA ILE A 887 -1.78 27.34 36.36
C ILE A 887 -2.25 28.80 36.39
N GLN A 888 -3.13 29.16 35.45
CA GLN A 888 -3.92 30.38 35.56
C GLN A 888 -5.02 30.13 36.60
N TYR A 889 -4.84 30.72 37.78
CA TYR A 889 -5.95 30.92 38.73
C TYR A 889 -6.82 32.07 38.19
N GLU A 890 -7.64 31.79 37.19
CA GLU A 890 -8.81 32.61 36.90
C GLU A 890 -10.05 31.73 37.08
N GLU A 891 -10.84 32.08 38.10
CA GLU A 891 -12.18 31.56 38.32
C GLU A 891 -13.03 31.83 37.06
N ASP A 892 -13.84 30.85 36.66
CA ASP A 892 -14.84 30.87 35.59
C ASP A 892 -14.44 30.37 34.17
N ALA A 893 -14.00 29.11 34.06
CA ALA A 893 -14.17 28.31 32.84
C ALA A 893 -14.88 26.97 33.15
N PRO A 894 -15.94 26.57 32.41
CA PRO A 894 -16.80 25.42 32.77
C PRO A 894 -16.31 24.04 32.30
N ASP A 895 -15.12 23.92 31.71
CA ASP A 895 -14.69 22.68 31.03
C ASP A 895 -13.54 21.93 31.74
N ASN A 896 -13.75 21.55 33.00
CA ASN A 896 -12.93 20.53 33.65
C ASN A 896 -13.72 19.22 33.78
N THR A 897 -13.53 18.31 32.82
CA THR A 897 -14.11 16.96 32.83
C THR A 897 -13.53 16.11 33.97
N LEU A 898 -14.38 15.76 34.95
CA LEU A 898 -14.11 14.76 35.99
C LEU A 898 -13.88 13.37 35.37
N VAL A 899 -12.80 12.68 35.77
CA VAL A 899 -12.50 11.28 35.37
C VAL A 899 -13.46 10.33 36.10
N VAL A 900 -14.19 9.50 35.35
CA VAL A 900 -15.07 8.45 35.90
C VAL A 900 -14.82 7.14 35.14
N GLU A 901 -14.71 6.04 35.89
CA GLU A 901 -14.45 4.68 35.38
C GLU A 901 -15.65 4.15 34.56
N GLY A 902 -15.38 3.69 33.33
CA GLY A 902 -16.38 3.03 32.48
C GLY A 902 -16.60 1.56 32.86
N ARG A 903 -17.83 1.05 32.71
CA ARG A 903 -18.14 -0.38 32.90
C ARG A 903 -17.35 -1.23 31.90
N LYS A 904 -16.78 -2.35 32.36
CA LYS A 904 -16.01 -3.32 31.55
C LYS A 904 -16.69 -3.59 30.20
N GLY A 905 -16.00 -3.22 29.12
CA GLY A 905 -16.25 -3.75 27.77
C GLY A 905 -17.31 -3.07 26.91
N ILE A 906 -17.99 -2.00 27.36
CA ILE A 906 -18.99 -1.29 26.53
C ILE A 906 -18.66 0.20 26.47
N ALA A 907 -18.43 0.71 25.25
CA ALA A 907 -18.20 2.13 25.00
C ALA A 907 -19.48 2.97 25.21
N ARG A 908 -19.31 4.22 25.65
CA ARG A 908 -20.42 5.15 25.94
C ARG A 908 -21.35 5.32 24.72
N GLY A 909 -22.66 5.22 24.94
CA GLY A 909 -23.69 5.52 23.94
C GLY A 909 -24.31 4.31 23.26
N TYR A 910 -23.79 3.10 23.51
CA TYR A 910 -24.40 1.85 23.05
C TYR A 910 -25.30 1.27 24.13
N THR A 911 -26.58 1.11 23.80
CA THR A 911 -27.55 0.34 24.59
C THR A 911 -27.84 -0.97 23.85
N VAL A 912 -27.84 -2.09 24.58
CA VAL A 912 -28.19 -3.41 24.04
C VAL A 912 -29.42 -3.90 24.79
N GLY A 913 -30.57 -3.92 24.11
CA GLY A 913 -31.85 -4.45 24.63
C GLY A 913 -32.71 -3.48 25.44
N ASP A 914 -34.01 -3.79 25.52
CA ASP A 914 -35.08 -2.95 26.10
C ASP A 914 -35.31 -3.11 27.61
N SER A 915 -34.47 -3.85 28.34
CA SER A 915 -34.64 -4.00 29.78
C SER A 915 -33.70 -3.07 30.54
N ILE A 916 -34.23 -1.91 30.93
CA ILE A 916 -33.71 -1.13 32.05
C ILE A 916 -33.98 -1.95 33.30
N ASP A 917 -33.01 -2.72 33.78
CA ASP A 917 -32.85 -2.95 35.21
C ASP A 917 -31.45 -3.43 35.60
N ARG A 918 -31.07 -2.99 36.79
CA ARG A 918 -29.74 -2.81 37.36
C ARG A 918 -28.98 -4.13 37.60
N HIS A 919 -27.67 -4.10 37.37
CA HIS A 919 -26.65 -4.14 38.42
C HIS A 919 -25.37 -3.41 37.94
#